data_AF-A0A9P0N117-F1
#
_entry.id   AF-A0A9P0N117-F1
#
_cell.length_a   1.000
_cell.length_b   1.000
_cell.length_c   1.000
_cell.angle_alpha   90.00
_cell.angle_beta   90.00
_cell.angle_gamma   90.00
#
_symmetry.space_group_name_H-M   'P 1'
#
loop_
_entity.id
_entity.type
_entity.pdbx_description
1 polymer ?
#
loop_
_entity_poly.entity_id
_entity_poly.type
_entity_poly.pdbx_seq_one_letter_code
_entity_poly.pdbx_strand_id
1 'polypeptide(L)'
;MKYTLIIFLIILINKTKCNVTANAKNVGEGDVSTTRLPSEFSGNKNLSDKKLESPINVGDGGSSVYLDDVIFAMKNQNWTAEEKPCLDHIYRLLAGLQNFTLWAVWEWDAQASEPQGLLFGNRYQLGNFDQCMKAPWSRTHPELKTKYCLAEIRLERTDKAVRRRVDRPTYPYQSALDYIEYHVPHSRPLNELTWGACVPSSCQPRTVERLLGIMLARSHLGAAGIKADISVDEPCQSAEDELEYDALFYAFFIVMGSVTAIALVCTYLNYQRVQLDSSLNSDSREPDFINAFCLRENASDLLRMRKEGVEVFYGIRFLTICLIVMDHQIGISNAGPISDGLTSDEEVNKTTLGMLILHDDLFVDTFFLLSGFLTFTNLVKLNRLPNPLLIILKRYVRLVVALAVVIFYICAVHPYTGTGPLWNRAIASDTTHCRKNWWLNLLMVNNYIDPENLCIIPSWYIPCDFHFFVVSILVFCIYRTWPKLGITIAGLLTVASIIVPGAVNYINELSAVQLFTFDFILNPRGSKDFKLTYIPSHTRFASYLVGFYIGYVFVKYSSKGNLDKMRQKWSVLGALAALTLMLLVMLLGSSYLWRSYHPLEGAVYAALNRPAWALGVGLLVLCCSLGHVPFIKSFLSWYPWVPLSRLSYGLFLTHAILIARNVLITRNPQHNDYFEILNATIGVIFFGCLAALVIFLLAEAPANKLMALCLKSKVKKMSDLESNPDPMSTTTSMSTVPTGSGYLSENLPGTIQYSSKI
;
A
#
# COMPACT_ATOMS: atom_id res chain seq x y z
N MET A 1 -1.34 -27.09 16.81
CA MET A 1 -1.54 -25.85 16.02
C MET A 1 -2.15 -26.04 14.61
N LYS A 2 -2.49 -27.26 14.15
CA LYS A 2 -3.10 -27.47 12.81
C LYS A 2 -4.64 -27.37 12.76
N TYR A 3 -5.32 -27.33 13.90
CA TYR A 3 -6.80 -27.37 13.96
C TYR A 3 -7.44 -26.07 14.46
N THR A 4 -6.68 -25.18 15.10
CA THR A 4 -7.24 -24.03 15.82
C THR A 4 -7.79 -22.95 14.88
N LEU A 5 -7.12 -22.71 13.73
CA LEU A 5 -7.56 -21.71 12.75
C LEU A 5 -8.80 -22.18 11.97
N ILE A 6 -8.88 -23.48 11.67
CA ILE A 6 -10.01 -24.11 10.97
C ILE A 6 -11.23 -24.17 11.90
N ILE A 7 -11.03 -24.46 13.19
CA ILE A 7 -12.11 -24.43 14.18
C ILE A 7 -12.66 -23.01 14.35
N PHE A 8 -11.83 -21.96 14.32
CA PHE A 8 -12.31 -20.57 14.42
C PHE A 8 -13.16 -20.16 13.21
N LEU A 9 -12.74 -20.55 12.00
CA LEU A 9 -13.50 -20.31 10.76
C LEU A 9 -14.80 -21.13 10.69
N ILE A 10 -14.82 -22.36 11.20
CA ILE A 10 -16.04 -23.20 11.25
C ILE A 10 -17.01 -22.68 12.32
N ILE A 11 -16.53 -22.19 13.47
CA ILE A 11 -17.39 -21.64 14.54
C ILE A 11 -18.09 -20.34 14.09
N LEU A 12 -17.42 -19.50 13.29
CA LEU A 12 -18.00 -18.28 12.72
C LEU A 12 -19.09 -18.58 11.67
N ILE A 13 -18.96 -19.66 10.91
CA ILE A 13 -19.93 -20.05 9.87
C ILE A 13 -21.14 -20.78 10.48
N ASN A 14 -20.99 -21.47 11.61
CA ASN A 14 -22.07 -22.31 12.17
C ASN A 14 -23.01 -21.56 13.14
N LYS A 15 -22.77 -20.29 13.46
CA LYS A 15 -23.57 -19.51 14.43
C LYS A 15 -24.66 -18.62 13.83
N THR A 16 -24.85 -18.57 12.52
CA THR A 16 -26.02 -17.97 11.89
C THR A 16 -27.15 -18.98 11.72
N LYS A 17 -27.72 -19.43 12.85
CA LYS A 17 -29.08 -19.97 12.88
C LYS A 17 -29.97 -18.98 13.62
N CYS A 18 -30.64 -18.12 12.86
CA CYS A 18 -31.83 -17.42 13.32
C CYS A 18 -32.88 -18.46 13.69
N ASN A 19 -33.27 -18.52 14.96
CA ASN A 19 -34.52 -19.15 15.38
C ASN A 19 -35.39 -18.06 16.00
N VAL A 20 -36.33 -17.58 15.21
CA VAL A 20 -37.51 -16.86 15.69
C VAL A 20 -38.54 -17.91 16.05
N THR A 21 -38.94 -17.96 17.32
CA THR A 21 -40.30 -18.38 17.71
C THR A 21 -40.59 -17.94 19.13
N ALA A 22 -41.76 -17.32 19.26
CA ALA A 22 -42.35 -16.84 20.50
C ALA A 22 -42.86 -18.01 21.38
N ASN A 23 -42.78 -17.85 22.71
CA ASN A 23 -43.95 -18.02 23.56
C ASN A 23 -43.73 -17.50 24.98
N ALA A 24 -44.76 -16.80 25.46
CA ALA A 24 -44.91 -16.30 26.81
C ALA A 24 -45.48 -17.38 27.75
N LYS A 25 -45.04 -17.42 29.02
CA LYS A 25 -45.89 -17.24 30.22
C LYS A 25 -45.12 -17.43 31.54
N ASN A 26 -45.61 -16.64 32.51
CA ASN A 26 -45.26 -16.36 33.90
C ASN A 26 -44.98 -17.49 34.91
N VAL A 27 -44.42 -17.03 36.04
CA VAL A 27 -44.48 -17.44 37.48
C VAL A 27 -43.08 -17.77 38.00
N GLY A 28 -42.51 -17.22 39.07
CA GLY A 28 -42.92 -16.24 40.09
C GLY A 28 -41.83 -16.16 41.19
N GLU A 29 -41.80 -15.02 41.90
CA GLU A 29 -41.30 -14.75 43.28
C GLU A 29 -39.82 -14.94 43.72
N GLY A 30 -39.33 -13.90 44.42
CA GLY A 30 -38.19 -13.88 45.36
C GLY A 30 -36.84 -13.50 44.71
N ASP A 31 -36.04 -12.53 45.16
CA ASP A 31 -36.04 -11.77 46.41
C ASP A 31 -35.20 -10.49 46.23
N VAL A 32 -35.46 -9.50 47.08
CA VAL A 32 -35.02 -8.10 47.00
C VAL A 32 -33.64 -7.89 47.65
N SER A 33 -32.76 -7.07 47.02
CA SER A 33 -31.89 -6.15 47.78
C SER A 33 -31.38 -5.00 46.90
N THR A 34 -31.99 -3.84 47.11
CA THR A 34 -31.60 -2.51 46.61
C THR A 34 -30.78 -1.76 47.65
N THR A 35 -29.68 -1.12 47.24
CA THR A 35 -28.99 -0.07 48.04
C THR A 35 -29.04 1.29 47.34
N ARG A 36 -30.09 2.02 47.73
CA ARG A 36 -30.30 3.47 47.91
C ARG A 36 -29.27 4.48 47.37
N LEU A 37 -29.77 5.38 46.53
CA LEU A 37 -29.46 6.82 46.48
C LEU A 37 -30.28 7.58 47.54
N PRO A 38 -29.85 8.75 48.01
CA PRO A 38 -30.75 9.74 48.60
C PRO A 38 -30.87 11.01 47.75
N SER A 39 -32.08 11.29 47.28
CA SER A 39 -32.65 12.65 47.21
C SER A 39 -33.09 13.05 48.64
N GLU A 40 -33.08 14.30 49.08
CA GLU A 40 -33.87 15.43 48.61
C GLU A 40 -33.32 16.72 49.23
N PHE A 41 -33.53 17.86 48.58
CA PHE A 41 -34.27 18.97 49.20
C PHE A 41 -34.76 19.93 48.10
N SER A 42 -36.09 20.02 47.96
CA SER A 42 -36.77 21.00 47.13
C SER A 42 -36.88 22.32 47.88
N GLY A 43 -36.65 23.44 47.18
CA GLY A 43 -36.85 24.79 47.68
C GLY A 43 -37.08 25.77 46.54
N ASN A 44 -38.35 25.98 46.22
CA ASN A 44 -38.87 26.95 45.26
C ASN A 44 -38.44 28.38 45.64
N LYS A 45 -37.76 29.13 44.74
CA LYS A 45 -37.66 30.60 44.80
C LYS A 45 -37.19 31.19 43.46
N ASN A 46 -38.13 31.87 42.80
CA ASN A 46 -38.05 33.00 41.87
C ASN A 46 -36.73 33.28 41.11
N LEU A 47 -36.88 33.32 39.78
CA LEU A 47 -36.05 34.04 38.82
C LEU A 47 -35.82 35.49 39.27
N SER A 48 -34.56 35.84 39.52
CA SER A 48 -34.00 37.18 39.27
C SER A 48 -32.48 37.12 39.50
N ASP A 49 -31.72 37.51 38.48
CA ASP A 49 -30.32 37.96 38.54
C ASP A 49 -29.34 37.20 39.43
N LYS A 50 -28.57 36.28 38.83
CA LYS A 50 -27.29 35.84 39.40
C LYS A 50 -26.13 36.15 38.46
N LYS A 51 -25.51 37.29 38.78
CA LYS A 51 -24.07 37.57 38.82
C LYS A 51 -23.17 36.47 38.25
N LEU A 52 -22.49 36.86 37.16
CA LEU A 52 -21.15 36.45 36.77
C LEU A 52 -20.30 36.12 38.02
N GLU A 53 -19.91 34.86 38.18
CA GLU A 53 -18.94 34.48 39.22
C GLU A 53 -17.59 35.17 38.91
N SER A 54 -17.05 35.78 39.95
CA SER A 54 -15.81 36.56 39.94
C SER A 54 -14.58 35.71 39.57
N PRO A 55 -13.58 36.28 38.89
CA PRO A 55 -12.34 35.57 38.57
C PRO A 55 -11.60 35.12 39.84
N ILE A 56 -11.04 33.92 39.78
CA ILE A 56 -10.04 33.47 40.74
C ILE A 56 -8.81 34.35 40.50
N ASN A 57 -8.53 35.29 41.41
CA ASN A 57 -7.30 36.08 41.39
C ASN A 57 -6.11 35.15 41.63
N VAL A 58 -5.50 34.68 40.55
CA VAL A 58 -4.10 34.23 40.57
C VAL A 58 -3.26 35.49 40.80
N GLY A 59 -2.42 35.48 41.84
CA GLY A 59 -1.72 36.67 42.32
C GLY A 59 -0.99 37.44 41.22
N ASP A 60 -1.20 38.76 41.24
CA ASP A 60 -0.51 39.76 40.43
C ASP A 60 0.97 39.79 40.81
N GLY A 61 1.84 39.36 39.88
CA GLY A 61 3.26 39.20 40.16
C GLY A 61 4.07 38.48 39.09
N GLY A 62 4.01 38.93 37.83
CA GLY A 62 5.15 38.82 36.90
C GLY A 62 5.26 37.62 35.94
N SER A 63 4.16 37.02 35.45
CA SER A 63 4.26 35.75 34.70
C SER A 63 3.57 35.68 33.32
N SER A 64 3.43 36.78 32.55
CA SER A 64 2.96 36.64 31.15
C SER A 64 3.61 37.54 30.10
N VAL A 65 4.89 37.90 30.26
CA VAL A 65 5.63 38.75 29.29
C VAL A 65 5.41 38.33 27.83
N TYR A 66 5.47 37.02 27.55
CA TYR A 66 5.20 36.50 26.20
C TYR A 66 3.76 36.76 25.72
N LEU A 67 2.76 36.49 26.55
CA LEU A 67 1.35 36.67 26.20
C LEU A 67 1.02 38.15 26.00
N ASP A 68 1.55 39.01 26.87
CA ASP A 68 1.39 40.46 26.77
C ASP A 68 2.05 41.02 25.51
N ASP A 69 3.24 40.52 25.16
CA ASP A 69 3.95 40.87 23.92
C ASP A 69 3.18 40.42 22.67
N VAL A 70 2.58 39.22 22.69
CA VAL A 70 1.72 38.72 21.61
C VAL A 70 0.47 39.60 21.48
N ILE A 71 -0.24 39.89 22.58
CA ILE A 71 -1.42 40.77 22.59
C ILE A 71 -1.05 42.15 22.05
N PHE A 72 0.07 42.73 22.50
CA PHE A 72 0.55 44.03 22.06
C PHE A 72 0.88 44.04 20.56
N ALA A 73 1.61 43.02 20.09
CA ALA A 73 1.94 42.88 18.68
C ALA A 73 0.69 42.73 17.82
N MET A 74 -0.30 41.95 18.26
CA MET A 74 -1.57 41.78 17.56
C MET A 74 -2.37 43.08 17.47
N LYS A 75 -2.44 43.88 18.54
CA LYS A 75 -3.14 45.18 18.54
C LYS A 75 -2.52 46.21 17.60
N ASN A 76 -1.22 46.10 17.34
CA ASN A 76 -0.46 47.03 16.50
C ASN A 76 -0.37 46.60 15.02
N GLN A 77 -1.15 45.61 14.61
CA GLN A 77 -1.24 45.15 13.22
C GLN A 77 -2.49 45.70 12.53
N ASN A 78 -2.41 45.96 11.23
CA ASN A 78 -3.57 46.34 10.43
C ASN A 78 -4.36 45.09 10.03
N TRP A 79 -5.51 44.88 10.66
CA TRP A 79 -6.43 43.78 10.34
C TRP A 79 -7.55 44.26 9.42
N THR A 80 -7.96 43.40 8.50
CA THR A 80 -9.09 43.63 7.61
C THR A 80 -10.42 43.41 8.33
N ALA A 81 -11.51 43.93 7.77
CA ALA A 81 -12.85 43.74 8.33
C ALA A 81 -13.24 42.24 8.38
N GLU A 82 -12.76 41.44 7.43
CA GLU A 82 -13.00 40.00 7.35
C GLU A 82 -12.26 39.20 8.45
N GLU A 83 -11.11 39.69 8.91
CA GLU A 83 -10.32 39.04 9.98
C GLU A 83 -10.84 39.35 11.39
N LYS A 84 -11.64 40.41 11.53
CA LYS A 84 -12.10 40.93 12.82
C LYS A 84 -12.86 39.90 13.68
N PRO A 85 -13.78 39.06 13.15
CA PRO A 85 -14.49 38.07 13.96
C PRO A 85 -13.57 37.02 14.62
N CYS A 86 -12.52 36.60 13.92
CA CYS A 86 -11.50 35.72 14.46
C CYS A 86 -10.66 36.44 15.51
N LEU A 87 -10.25 37.67 15.21
CA LEU A 87 -9.41 38.47 16.10
C LEU A 87 -10.11 38.76 17.44
N ASP A 88 -11.39 39.15 17.41
CA ASP A 88 -12.17 39.42 18.61
C ASP A 88 -12.31 38.17 19.49
N HIS A 89 -12.42 36.99 18.88
CA HIS A 89 -12.41 35.73 19.63
C HIS A 89 -11.01 35.43 20.19
N ILE A 90 -9.94 35.57 19.40
CA ILE A 90 -8.58 35.40 19.91
C ILE A 90 -8.30 36.35 21.08
N TYR A 91 -8.76 37.62 21.06
CA TYR A 91 -8.59 38.50 22.21
C TYR A 91 -9.33 37.99 23.46
N ARG A 92 -10.53 37.41 23.31
CA ARG A 92 -11.23 36.75 24.43
C ARG A 92 -10.48 35.52 24.92
N LEU A 93 -9.88 34.75 24.01
CA LEU A 93 -9.05 33.59 24.33
C LEU A 93 -7.84 34.02 25.15
N LEU A 94 -7.08 35.03 24.70
CA LEU A 94 -5.89 35.52 25.40
C LEU A 94 -6.24 36.16 26.76
N ALA A 95 -7.34 36.90 26.86
CA ALA A 95 -7.84 37.41 28.15
C ALA A 95 -8.32 36.27 29.07
N GLY A 96 -8.94 35.23 28.49
CA GLY A 96 -9.31 34.02 29.20
C GLY A 96 -8.11 33.24 29.71
N LEU A 97 -6.99 33.24 28.98
CA LEU A 97 -5.71 32.66 29.41
C LEU A 97 -5.08 33.45 30.55
N GLN A 98 -5.09 34.79 30.50
CA GLN A 98 -4.64 35.64 31.61
C GLN A 98 -5.45 35.37 32.89
N ASN A 99 -6.75 35.13 32.75
CA ASN A 99 -7.65 34.78 33.86
C ASN A 99 -7.68 33.26 34.16
N PHE A 100 -6.87 32.46 33.47
CA PHE A 100 -6.78 31.01 33.63
C PHE A 100 -8.13 30.26 33.54
N THR A 101 -9.02 30.75 32.69
CA THR A 101 -10.33 30.12 32.47
C THR A 101 -10.18 28.78 31.75
N LEU A 102 -11.01 27.80 32.11
CA LEU A 102 -10.89 26.42 31.60
C LEU A 102 -10.93 26.34 30.08
N TRP A 103 -11.87 27.03 29.44
CA TRP A 103 -12.02 26.94 27.98
C TRP A 103 -10.81 27.51 27.23
N ALA A 104 -10.26 28.62 27.73
CA ALA A 104 -9.13 29.27 27.10
C ALA A 104 -7.84 28.45 27.24
N VAL A 105 -7.60 27.91 28.43
CA VAL A 105 -6.48 26.99 28.67
C VAL A 105 -6.63 25.72 27.84
N TRP A 106 -7.85 25.17 27.75
CA TRP A 106 -8.12 23.98 26.94
C TRP A 106 -7.77 24.16 25.46
N GLU A 107 -8.17 25.29 24.85
CA GLU A 107 -7.86 25.59 23.45
C GLU A 107 -6.36 25.82 23.24
N TRP A 108 -5.71 26.54 24.16
CA TRP A 108 -4.27 26.82 24.07
C TRP A 108 -3.41 25.56 24.25
N ASP A 109 -3.79 24.69 25.18
CA ASP A 109 -3.12 23.40 25.45
C ASP A 109 -3.34 22.39 24.31
N ALA A 110 -4.37 22.58 23.47
CA ALA A 110 -4.63 21.72 22.32
C ALA A 110 -3.62 21.91 21.17
N GLN A 111 -2.88 23.02 21.14
CA GLN A 111 -1.86 23.29 20.12
C GLN A 111 -0.46 23.31 20.72
N ALA A 112 0.56 23.01 19.90
CA ALA A 112 1.93 23.16 20.36
C ALA A 112 2.21 24.66 20.62
N SER A 113 2.66 25.01 21.83
CA SER A 113 3.05 26.39 22.14
C SER A 113 4.37 26.78 21.48
N GLU A 114 5.30 25.83 21.37
CA GLU A 114 6.59 25.96 20.68
C GLU A 114 7.01 24.61 20.05
N PRO A 115 7.81 24.61 18.97
CA PRO A 115 8.32 23.38 18.39
C PRO A 115 9.22 22.60 19.36
N GLN A 116 8.96 21.30 19.53
CA GLN A 116 9.76 20.40 20.37
C GLN A 116 10.52 19.38 19.54
N GLY A 117 11.80 19.14 19.87
CA GLY A 117 12.62 18.14 19.17
C GLY A 117 13.03 18.56 17.75
N LEU A 118 12.90 19.84 17.38
CA LEU A 118 13.28 20.38 16.07
C LEU A 118 14.71 19.98 15.70
N LEU A 119 15.66 20.19 16.61
CA LEU A 119 17.08 19.87 16.41
C LEU A 119 17.37 18.37 16.39
N PHE A 120 16.39 17.52 16.70
CA PHE A 120 16.49 16.06 16.62
C PHE A 120 15.67 15.48 15.46
N GLY A 121 15.16 16.34 14.57
CA GLY A 121 14.47 15.94 13.34
C GLY A 121 12.96 15.74 13.49
N ASN A 122 12.35 16.24 14.57
CA ASN A 122 10.89 16.25 14.73
C ASN A 122 10.26 17.36 13.87
N ARG A 123 9.88 17.00 12.64
CA ARG A 123 9.22 17.91 11.69
C ARG A 123 7.76 18.22 12.06
N TYR A 124 7.05 17.31 12.70
CA TYR A 124 5.58 17.39 12.85
C TYR A 124 5.18 17.77 14.28
N GLN A 125 4.72 19.01 14.46
CA GLN A 125 4.26 19.59 15.73
C GLN A 125 2.72 19.63 15.76
N LEU A 126 2.10 18.46 15.90
CA LEU A 126 0.65 18.29 15.68
C LEU A 126 -0.24 18.79 16.83
N GLY A 127 0.31 18.98 18.04
CA GLY A 127 -0.51 19.27 19.22
C GLY A 127 -1.53 18.15 19.50
N ASN A 128 -2.54 18.45 20.31
CA ASN A 128 -3.61 17.52 20.63
C ASN A 128 -4.85 17.76 19.75
N PHE A 129 -4.85 17.10 18.58
CA PHE A 129 -5.94 17.16 17.60
C PHE A 129 -7.32 16.87 18.22
N ASP A 130 -7.43 15.81 19.03
CA ASP A 130 -8.71 15.40 19.60
C ASP A 130 -9.23 16.42 20.64
N GLN A 131 -8.34 17.03 21.42
CA GLN A 131 -8.70 18.10 22.37
C GLN A 131 -9.22 19.33 21.65
N CYS A 132 -8.59 19.72 20.54
CA CYS A 132 -9.05 20.83 19.72
C CYS A 132 -10.45 20.55 19.15
N MET A 133 -10.68 19.33 18.66
CA MET A 133 -11.90 18.98 17.92
C MET A 133 -13.08 18.58 18.82
N LYS A 134 -12.83 18.17 20.08
CA LYS A 134 -13.86 17.60 20.98
C LYS A 134 -14.01 18.40 22.27
N ALA A 135 -14.00 19.73 22.17
CA ALA A 135 -14.26 20.59 23.31
C ALA A 135 -15.64 20.31 23.94
N PRO A 136 -15.76 20.10 25.27
CA PRO A 136 -17.02 19.73 25.93
C PRO A 136 -18.16 20.74 25.74
N TRP A 137 -17.84 22.01 25.56
CA TRP A 137 -18.79 23.11 25.38
C TRP A 137 -19.16 23.38 23.92
N SER A 138 -18.56 22.69 22.93
CA SER A 138 -18.80 22.92 21.50
C SER A 138 -20.29 22.96 21.11
N ARG A 139 -21.13 22.15 21.76
CA ARG A 139 -22.58 22.08 21.51
C ARG A 139 -23.39 23.11 22.27
N THR A 140 -22.95 23.50 23.46
CA THR A 140 -23.69 24.41 24.36
C THR A 140 -23.28 25.87 24.20
N HIS A 141 -22.07 26.11 23.72
CA HIS A 141 -21.45 27.43 23.51
C HIS A 141 -20.90 27.49 22.07
N PRO A 142 -21.77 27.69 21.05
CA PRO A 142 -21.36 27.73 19.66
C PRO A 142 -20.31 28.81 19.35
N GLU A 143 -20.27 29.87 20.16
CA GLU A 143 -19.29 30.94 20.07
C GLU A 143 -17.86 30.51 20.42
N LEU A 144 -17.69 29.40 21.16
CA LEU A 144 -16.41 28.81 21.56
C LEU A 144 -16.01 27.63 20.67
N LYS A 145 -16.58 27.55 19.45
CA LYS A 145 -16.23 26.50 18.50
C LYS A 145 -14.87 26.76 17.88
N THR A 146 -14.09 25.70 17.78
CA THR A 146 -12.74 25.66 17.23
C THR A 146 -12.69 24.91 15.90
N LYS A 147 -11.57 25.07 15.21
CA LYS A 147 -11.15 24.27 14.06
C LYS A 147 -9.65 24.02 14.13
N TYR A 148 -9.22 22.93 13.50
CA TYR A 148 -7.83 22.51 13.48
C TYR A 148 -7.21 22.78 12.11
N CYS A 149 -6.12 23.56 12.08
CA CYS A 149 -5.40 23.90 10.86
C CYS A 149 -3.98 23.33 10.89
N LEU A 150 -3.46 22.89 9.74
CA LEU A 150 -2.05 22.58 9.58
C LEU A 150 -1.35 23.71 8.82
N ALA A 151 -0.29 24.25 9.41
CA ALA A 151 0.57 25.23 8.78
C ALA A 151 1.90 24.60 8.38
N GLU A 152 2.32 24.78 7.13
CA GLU A 152 3.69 24.50 6.70
C GLU A 152 4.55 25.73 6.97
N ILE A 153 5.67 25.52 7.64
CA ILE A 153 6.51 26.60 8.15
C ILE A 153 7.93 26.36 7.70
N ARG A 154 8.48 27.33 6.97
CA ARG A 154 9.89 27.39 6.61
C ARG A 154 10.57 28.48 7.41
N LEU A 155 11.57 28.08 8.20
CA LEU A 155 12.37 28.98 9.00
C LEU A 155 13.51 29.56 8.16
N GLU A 156 13.64 30.87 8.18
CA GLU A 156 14.67 31.63 7.46
C GLU A 156 15.36 32.62 8.41
N ARG A 157 16.67 32.76 8.29
CA ARG A 157 17.39 33.75 9.07
C ARG A 157 17.15 35.17 8.59
N THR A 158 17.02 36.09 9.54
CA THR A 158 16.91 37.52 9.26
C THR A 158 18.28 38.17 9.03
N ASP A 159 19.33 37.63 9.64
CA ASP A 159 20.70 38.03 9.36
C ASP A 159 21.12 37.42 8.01
N LYS A 160 21.40 38.27 7.02
CA LYS A 160 21.98 37.86 5.72
C LYS A 160 23.45 37.43 5.85
N ALA A 161 23.84 36.88 7.01
CA ALA A 161 25.20 36.46 7.28
C ALA A 161 25.62 35.39 6.28
N VAL A 162 26.88 35.45 5.84
CA VAL A 162 27.45 34.45 4.95
C VAL A 162 27.34 33.08 5.64
N ARG A 163 26.72 32.11 4.97
CA ARG A 163 26.62 30.71 5.43
C ARG A 163 28.01 30.24 5.90
N ARG A 164 28.18 30.07 7.20
CA ARG A 164 29.43 29.53 7.74
C ARG A 164 29.44 28.03 7.53
N ARG A 165 30.56 27.50 7.03
CA ARG A 165 30.74 26.06 6.93
C ARG A 165 30.81 25.52 8.37
N VAL A 166 29.90 24.62 8.71
CA VAL A 166 29.90 23.94 9.99
C VAL A 166 30.93 22.81 9.91
N ASP A 167 32.14 23.04 10.42
CA ASP A 167 33.23 22.04 10.38
C ASP A 167 32.98 20.84 11.32
N ARG A 168 32.10 20.99 12.32
CA ARG A 168 31.65 19.92 13.22
C ARG A 168 30.15 20.10 13.50
N PRO A 169 29.25 19.27 12.95
CA PRO A 169 27.81 19.51 13.02
C PRO A 169 27.25 19.50 14.45
N THR A 170 27.95 18.93 15.43
CA THR A 170 27.47 18.79 16.81
C THR A 170 28.38 19.45 17.84
N TYR A 171 28.95 20.62 17.53
CA TYR A 171 29.72 21.39 18.52
C TYR A 171 28.78 22.17 19.46
N PRO A 172 28.80 21.94 20.79
CA PRO A 172 27.81 22.52 21.71
C PRO A 172 27.77 24.06 21.78
N TYR A 173 28.87 24.72 21.43
CA TYR A 173 28.98 26.19 21.48
C TYR A 173 28.84 26.85 20.10
N GLN A 174 28.44 26.10 19.06
CA GLN A 174 28.11 26.68 17.75
C GLN A 174 26.75 27.38 17.79
N SER A 175 26.47 28.21 16.79
CA SER A 175 25.14 28.81 16.64
C SER A 175 24.10 27.75 16.31
N ALA A 176 23.00 27.70 17.08
CA ALA A 176 21.86 26.86 16.75
C ALA A 176 21.23 27.25 15.39
N LEU A 177 21.33 28.53 14.99
CA LEU A 177 20.88 29.00 13.68
C LEU A 177 21.71 28.40 12.54
N ASP A 178 23.03 28.28 12.73
CA ASP A 178 23.92 27.62 11.76
C ASP A 178 23.56 26.13 11.65
N TYR A 179 23.15 25.50 12.76
CA TYR A 179 22.74 24.08 12.78
C TYR A 179 21.36 23.84 12.14
N ILE A 180 20.37 24.71 12.37
CA ILE A 180 19.04 24.61 11.76
C ILE A 180 19.12 24.77 10.23
N GLU A 181 19.97 25.69 9.74
CA GLU A 181 20.21 25.86 8.30
C GLU A 181 21.15 24.82 7.70
N TYR A 182 21.87 24.06 8.54
CA TYR A 182 22.81 23.05 8.07
C TYR A 182 22.03 21.87 7.48
N HIS A 183 22.06 21.78 6.16
CA HIS A 183 21.44 20.69 5.43
C HIS A 183 22.49 19.65 5.05
N VAL A 184 22.40 18.47 5.66
CA VAL A 184 23.14 17.29 5.22
C VAL A 184 22.46 16.76 3.95
N PRO A 185 23.20 16.50 2.86
CA PRO A 185 22.61 15.92 1.65
C PRO A 185 21.82 14.64 1.97
N HIS A 186 20.63 14.51 1.39
CA HIS A 186 19.74 13.35 1.53
C HIS A 186 19.17 13.10 2.93
N SER A 187 19.36 14.04 3.86
CA SER A 187 18.73 14.06 5.19
C SER A 187 17.60 15.08 5.23
N ARG A 188 16.73 14.97 6.23
CA ARG A 188 15.62 15.92 6.38
C ARG A 188 16.12 17.33 6.68
N PRO A 189 15.48 18.37 6.11
CA PRO A 189 15.74 19.75 6.53
C PRO A 189 15.22 19.98 7.95
N LEU A 190 16.01 20.66 8.78
CA LEU A 190 15.62 21.07 10.13
C LEU A 190 14.90 22.42 10.16
N ASN A 191 14.93 23.16 9.05
CA ASN A 191 14.29 24.46 8.91
C ASN A 191 12.86 24.36 8.32
N GLU A 192 12.34 23.16 8.13
CA GLU A 192 10.95 22.92 7.70
C GLU A 192 10.19 22.19 8.81
N LEU A 193 8.99 22.68 9.13
CA LEU A 193 8.12 22.08 10.13
C LEU A 193 6.65 22.22 9.76
N THR A 194 5.86 21.23 10.16
CA THR A 194 4.40 21.23 10.05
C THR A 194 3.82 21.47 11.43
N TRP A 195 3.02 22.52 11.61
CA TRP A 195 2.46 22.91 12.91
C TRP A 195 0.94 22.84 12.91
N GLY A 196 0.38 22.06 13.84
CA GLY A 196 -1.05 22.01 14.15
C GLY A 196 -1.50 23.18 15.03
N ALA A 197 -2.39 24.01 14.52
CA ALA A 197 -2.96 25.16 15.22
C ALA A 197 -4.44 24.90 15.55
N CYS A 198 -4.81 25.13 16.82
CA CYS A 198 -6.20 25.12 17.27
C CYS A 198 -6.69 26.57 17.35
N VAL A 199 -7.63 26.92 16.48
CA VAL A 199 -8.10 28.31 16.33
C VAL A 199 -9.62 28.37 16.36
N PRO A 200 -10.21 29.52 16.67
CA PRO A 200 -11.64 29.75 16.49
C PRO A 200 -12.14 29.37 15.10
N SER A 201 -13.34 28.81 15.05
CA SER A 201 -14.04 28.43 13.82
C SER A 201 -14.21 29.60 12.83
N SER A 202 -14.25 30.85 13.31
CA SER A 202 -14.37 32.06 12.50
C SER A 202 -13.07 32.47 11.76
N CYS A 203 -11.92 31.89 12.08
CA CYS A 203 -10.64 32.25 11.47
C CYS A 203 -10.57 31.83 10.01
N GLN A 204 -9.91 32.61 9.15
CA GLN A 204 -9.60 32.21 7.78
C GLN A 204 -8.13 31.73 7.70
N PRO A 205 -7.75 30.89 6.72
CA PRO A 205 -6.36 30.41 6.60
C PRO A 205 -5.32 31.53 6.68
N ARG A 206 -5.55 32.64 5.97
CA ARG A 206 -4.72 33.84 6.02
C ARG A 206 -4.60 34.46 7.42
N THR A 207 -5.67 34.42 8.21
CA THR A 207 -5.65 34.92 9.60
C THR A 207 -4.79 34.02 10.48
N VAL A 208 -4.83 32.71 10.25
CA VAL A 208 -4.03 31.71 10.97
C VAL A 208 -2.55 31.89 10.65
N GLU A 209 -2.18 32.07 9.38
CA GLU A 209 -0.79 32.37 8.97
C GLU A 209 -0.23 33.59 9.71
N ARG A 210 -1.00 34.68 9.76
CA ARG A 210 -0.60 35.91 10.47
C ARG A 210 -0.49 35.69 11.98
N LEU A 211 -1.44 34.97 12.58
CA LEU A 211 -1.42 34.67 14.02
C LEU A 211 -0.18 33.86 14.40
N LEU A 212 0.08 32.77 13.69
CA LEU A 212 1.27 31.94 13.89
C LEU A 212 2.55 32.72 13.65
N GLY A 213 2.59 33.59 12.64
CA GLY A 213 3.72 34.47 12.39
C GLY A 213 4.03 35.41 13.55
N ILE A 214 3.01 35.97 14.19
CA ILE A 214 3.17 36.82 15.39
C ILE A 214 3.66 35.97 16.57
N MET A 215 3.06 34.81 16.80
CA MET A 215 3.45 33.90 17.89
C MET A 215 4.91 33.44 17.77
N LEU A 216 5.35 33.10 16.55
CA LEU A 216 6.72 32.73 16.23
C LEU A 216 7.71 33.89 16.33
N ALA A 217 7.34 35.08 15.85
CA ALA A 217 8.19 36.26 15.96
C ALA A 217 8.45 36.67 17.42
N ARG A 218 7.54 36.31 18.34
CA ARG A 218 7.67 36.56 19.78
C ARG A 218 8.22 35.37 20.57
N SER A 219 8.41 34.21 19.94
CA SER A 219 9.00 33.03 20.60
C SER A 219 10.52 33.14 20.69
N HIS A 220 11.15 32.15 21.32
CA HIS A 220 12.61 32.05 21.37
C HIS A 220 13.27 32.02 19.98
N LEU A 221 12.59 31.49 18.95
CA LEU A 221 13.08 31.46 17.57
C LEU A 221 13.08 32.86 16.95
N GLY A 222 11.99 33.62 17.12
CA GLY A 222 11.90 35.00 16.66
C GLY A 222 12.91 35.91 17.35
N ALA A 223 13.07 35.76 18.67
CA ALA A 223 14.08 36.49 19.45
C ALA A 223 15.52 36.18 19.00
N ALA A 224 15.77 34.97 18.47
CA ALA A 224 17.05 34.59 17.88
C ALA A 224 17.27 35.12 16.45
N GLY A 225 16.31 35.84 15.86
CA GLY A 225 16.43 36.39 14.51
C GLY A 225 15.99 35.44 13.41
N ILE A 226 15.11 34.48 13.69
CA ILE A 226 14.44 33.67 12.67
C ILE A 226 13.12 34.33 12.26
N LYS A 227 12.90 34.40 10.95
CA LYS A 227 11.62 34.71 10.32
C LYS A 227 11.00 33.40 9.83
N ALA A 228 9.69 33.27 9.98
CA ALA A 228 8.93 32.17 9.43
C ALA A 228 8.21 32.60 8.14
N ASP A 229 8.35 31.80 7.09
CA ASP A 229 7.43 31.75 5.95
C ASP A 229 6.39 30.68 6.26
N ILE A 230 5.11 31.06 6.28
CA ILE A 230 4.01 30.24 6.79
C ILE A 230 2.93 30.15 5.72
N SER A 231 2.55 28.93 5.35
CA SER A 231 1.39 28.69 4.48
C SER A 231 0.37 27.77 5.15
N VAL A 232 -0.90 28.11 5.00
CA VAL A 232 -2.04 27.25 5.36
C VAL A 232 -2.82 26.98 4.08
N ASP A 233 -2.26 26.11 3.24
CA ASP A 233 -2.80 25.79 1.92
C ASP A 233 -4.03 24.87 1.99
N GLU A 234 -4.16 24.11 3.08
CA GLU A 234 -5.21 23.12 3.26
C GLU A 234 -6.43 23.69 4.00
N PRO A 235 -7.64 23.23 3.66
CA PRO A 235 -8.83 23.57 4.43
C PRO A 235 -8.72 23.00 5.84
N CYS A 236 -8.85 23.90 6.84
CA CYS A 236 -8.89 23.51 8.25
C CYS A 236 -10.07 22.59 8.54
N GLN A 237 -9.89 21.63 9.46
CA GLN A 237 -10.89 20.65 9.85
C GLN A 237 -11.82 21.21 10.94
N SER A 238 -13.13 21.03 10.80
CA SER A 238 -14.11 21.47 11.81
C SER A 238 -14.73 20.28 12.56
N ALA A 239 -15.10 20.48 13.83
CA ALA A 239 -15.61 19.43 14.73
C ALA A 239 -16.94 18.78 14.28
N GLU A 240 -17.71 19.47 13.45
CA GLU A 240 -19.07 19.11 13.05
C GLU A 240 -19.22 18.96 11.53
N ASP A 241 -18.13 18.84 10.77
CA ASP A 241 -18.23 18.47 9.37
C ASP A 241 -18.85 17.06 9.30
N GLU A 242 -20.17 16.99 9.16
CA GLU A 242 -20.87 15.74 8.92
C GLU A 242 -20.23 15.11 7.68
N LEU A 243 -19.82 13.85 7.79
CA LEU A 243 -19.22 13.15 6.67
C LEU A 243 -20.28 12.97 5.58
N GLU A 244 -20.29 13.88 4.61
CA GLU A 244 -21.15 13.78 3.44
C GLU A 244 -20.63 12.64 2.55
N TYR A 245 -21.37 11.54 2.55
CA TYR A 245 -21.10 10.40 1.69
C TYR A 245 -21.58 10.70 0.27
N ASP A 246 -20.67 10.62 -0.68
CA ASP A 246 -21.01 10.80 -2.09
C ASP A 246 -21.71 9.56 -2.69
N ALA A 247 -22.21 9.70 -3.92
CA ALA A 247 -22.86 8.60 -4.63
C ALA A 247 -21.94 7.39 -4.86
N LEU A 248 -20.61 7.60 -4.95
CA LEU A 248 -19.65 6.52 -5.14
C LEU A 248 -19.57 5.63 -3.89
N PHE A 249 -19.61 6.22 -2.69
CA PHE A 249 -19.65 5.50 -1.43
C PHE A 249 -20.83 4.50 -1.39
N TYR A 250 -22.06 4.98 -1.63
CA TYR A 250 -23.24 4.11 -1.64
C TYR A 250 -23.18 3.06 -2.75
N ALA A 251 -22.71 3.44 -3.95
CA ALA A 251 -22.53 2.51 -5.05
C ALA A 251 -21.57 1.37 -4.70
N PHE A 252 -20.49 1.63 -3.96
CA PHE A 252 -19.54 0.61 -3.54
C PHE A 252 -20.21 -0.46 -2.67
N PHE A 253 -20.95 -0.05 -1.63
CA PHE A 253 -21.63 -0.99 -0.75
C PHE A 253 -22.76 -1.75 -1.45
N ILE A 254 -23.49 -1.11 -2.37
CA ILE A 254 -24.52 -1.78 -3.16
C ILE A 254 -23.88 -2.86 -4.05
N VAL A 255 -22.80 -2.55 -4.78
CA VAL A 255 -22.13 -3.50 -5.68
C VAL A 255 -21.51 -4.65 -4.88
N MET A 256 -20.71 -4.34 -3.85
CA MET A 256 -20.05 -5.37 -3.05
C MET A 256 -21.04 -6.20 -2.23
N GLY A 257 -22.12 -5.57 -1.73
CA GLY A 257 -23.22 -6.26 -1.07
C GLY A 257 -23.96 -7.21 -2.02
N SER A 258 -24.21 -6.79 -3.26
CA SER A 258 -24.85 -7.63 -4.28
C SER A 258 -23.99 -8.83 -4.66
N VAL A 259 -22.69 -8.63 -4.89
CA VAL A 259 -21.73 -9.71 -5.20
C VAL A 259 -21.64 -10.69 -4.02
N THR A 260 -21.62 -10.18 -2.79
CA THR A 260 -21.63 -11.02 -1.58
C THR A 260 -22.91 -11.85 -1.49
N ALA A 261 -24.07 -11.24 -1.72
CA ALA A 261 -25.35 -11.95 -1.72
C ALA A 261 -25.38 -13.06 -2.79
N ILE A 262 -24.91 -12.77 -4.01
CA ILE A 262 -24.78 -13.77 -5.09
C ILE A 262 -23.87 -14.92 -4.66
N ALA A 263 -22.70 -14.62 -4.09
CA ALA A 263 -21.76 -15.64 -3.64
C ALA A 263 -22.34 -16.53 -2.54
N LEU A 264 -23.08 -15.95 -1.59
CA LEU A 264 -23.77 -16.70 -0.53
C LEU A 264 -24.88 -17.59 -1.09
N VAL A 265 -25.71 -17.07 -2.01
CA VAL A 265 -26.78 -17.83 -2.67
C VAL A 265 -26.19 -18.99 -3.49
N CYS A 266 -25.17 -18.74 -4.32
CA CYS A 266 -24.51 -19.79 -5.09
C CYS A 266 -23.85 -20.85 -4.19
N THR A 267 -23.28 -20.43 -3.06
CA THR A 267 -22.70 -21.37 -2.08
C THR A 267 -23.79 -22.25 -1.44
N TYR A 268 -24.93 -21.66 -1.07
CA TYR A 268 -26.07 -22.38 -0.52
C TYR A 268 -26.68 -23.37 -1.52
N LEU A 269 -26.90 -22.94 -2.76
CA LEU A 269 -27.42 -23.80 -3.84
C LEU A 269 -26.47 -24.97 -4.14
N ASN A 270 -25.16 -24.72 -4.16
CA ASN A 270 -24.17 -25.79 -4.33
C ASN A 270 -24.22 -26.79 -3.16
N TYR A 271 -24.33 -26.30 -1.93
CA TYR A 271 -24.46 -27.16 -0.75
C TYR A 271 -25.71 -28.04 -0.80
N GLN A 272 -26.88 -27.47 -1.09
CA GLN A 272 -28.13 -28.25 -1.23
C GLN A 272 -28.01 -29.30 -2.32
N ARG A 273 -27.44 -28.94 -3.46
CA ARG A 273 -27.27 -29.85 -4.60
C ARG A 273 -26.37 -31.03 -4.26
N VAL A 274 -25.21 -30.80 -3.64
CA VAL A 274 -24.31 -31.87 -3.21
C VAL A 274 -25.02 -32.83 -2.25
N GLN A 275 -25.89 -32.31 -1.39
CA GLN A 275 -26.71 -33.12 -0.49
C GLN A 275 -27.77 -33.95 -1.24
N LEU A 276 -28.43 -33.35 -2.25
CA LEU A 276 -29.45 -34.01 -3.06
C LEU A 276 -28.86 -35.07 -4.01
N ASP A 277 -27.76 -34.77 -4.71
CA ASP A 277 -27.09 -35.70 -5.62
C ASP A 277 -26.54 -36.92 -4.84
N SER A 278 -26.07 -36.72 -3.60
CA SER A 278 -25.66 -37.83 -2.72
C SER A 278 -26.81 -38.78 -2.36
N SER A 279 -28.06 -38.31 -2.46
CA SER A 279 -29.26 -39.12 -2.21
C SER A 279 -29.85 -39.75 -3.47
N LEU A 280 -29.55 -39.23 -4.67
CA LEU A 280 -30.21 -39.63 -5.93
C LEU A 280 -29.32 -40.38 -6.92
N ASN A 281 -28.00 -40.57 -6.66
CA ASN A 281 -27.07 -41.25 -7.58
C ASN A 281 -27.17 -40.74 -9.04
N SER A 282 -27.61 -39.50 -9.23
CA SER A 282 -27.77 -38.89 -10.55
C SER A 282 -26.56 -38.02 -10.86
N ASP A 283 -25.86 -38.36 -11.93
CA ASP A 283 -24.74 -37.58 -12.46
C ASP A 283 -25.29 -36.35 -13.21
N SER A 284 -25.85 -35.40 -12.46
CA SER A 284 -26.40 -34.17 -13.02
C SER A 284 -25.24 -33.25 -13.44
N ARG A 285 -25.28 -32.71 -14.67
CA ARG A 285 -24.26 -31.77 -15.15
C ARG A 285 -24.19 -30.54 -14.27
N GLU A 286 -22.99 -30.19 -13.83
CA GLU A 286 -22.72 -29.00 -13.02
C GLU A 286 -23.23 -27.72 -13.70
N PRO A 287 -24.09 -26.90 -13.06
CA PRO A 287 -24.34 -25.56 -13.53
C PRO A 287 -23.09 -24.72 -13.25
N ASP A 288 -22.23 -24.67 -14.26
CA ASP A 288 -20.95 -23.97 -14.34
C ASP A 288 -20.94 -22.58 -13.64
N PHE A 289 -22.03 -21.82 -13.73
CA PHE A 289 -22.18 -20.50 -13.10
C PHE A 289 -22.22 -20.55 -11.57
N ILE A 290 -22.90 -21.54 -10.97
CA ILE A 290 -23.00 -21.68 -9.50
C ILE A 290 -21.61 -21.98 -8.91
N ASN A 291 -20.83 -22.82 -9.60
CA ASN A 291 -19.47 -23.17 -9.21
C ASN A 291 -18.49 -21.99 -9.32
N ALA A 292 -18.78 -20.99 -10.16
CA ALA A 292 -17.98 -19.77 -10.29
C ALA A 292 -18.02 -18.93 -9.01
N PHE A 293 -19.20 -18.73 -8.44
CA PHE A 293 -19.42 -17.91 -7.25
C PHE A 293 -19.43 -18.69 -5.93
N CYS A 294 -19.26 -20.02 -5.97
CA CYS A 294 -19.22 -20.84 -4.76
C CYS A 294 -17.95 -20.58 -3.93
N LEU A 295 -18.14 -20.03 -2.73
CA LEU A 295 -17.05 -19.68 -1.81
C LEU A 295 -16.26 -20.91 -1.36
N ARG A 296 -16.93 -22.03 -1.12
CA ARG A 296 -16.31 -23.29 -0.70
C ARG A 296 -15.35 -23.83 -1.76
N GLU A 297 -15.78 -23.84 -3.01
CA GLU A 297 -14.94 -24.31 -4.12
C GLU A 297 -13.75 -23.36 -4.36
N ASN A 298 -14.00 -22.04 -4.36
CA ASN A 298 -12.95 -21.05 -4.50
C ASN A 298 -11.91 -21.13 -3.36
N ALA A 299 -12.35 -21.39 -2.12
CA ALA A 299 -11.45 -21.59 -0.98
C ALA A 299 -10.67 -22.91 -1.08
N SER A 300 -11.30 -23.99 -1.54
CA SER A 300 -10.62 -25.27 -1.81
C SER A 300 -9.52 -25.10 -2.86
N ASP A 301 -9.84 -24.38 -3.94
CA ASP A 301 -8.89 -24.03 -5.01
C ASP A 301 -7.71 -23.24 -4.47
N LEU A 302 -7.93 -22.32 -3.51
CA LEU A 302 -6.89 -21.53 -2.83
C LEU A 302 -5.97 -22.38 -1.94
N LEU A 303 -6.48 -23.43 -1.29
CA LEU A 303 -5.72 -24.28 -0.36
C LEU A 303 -4.96 -25.43 -1.03
N ARG A 304 -5.26 -25.72 -2.30
CA ARG A 304 -4.69 -26.86 -3.04
C ARG A 304 -3.22 -26.64 -3.44
N MET A 305 -2.29 -27.35 -2.81
CA MET A 305 -0.88 -27.38 -3.25
C MET A 305 -0.72 -28.19 -4.56
N ARG A 306 0.08 -27.68 -5.50
CA ARG A 306 0.45 -28.39 -6.73
C ARG A 306 1.92 -28.78 -6.71
N LYS A 307 2.20 -30.01 -7.16
CA LYS A 307 3.56 -30.57 -7.26
C LYS A 307 4.04 -30.53 -8.71
N GLU A 308 4.61 -29.39 -9.10
CA GLU A 308 5.13 -29.17 -10.48
C GLU A 308 6.67 -29.00 -10.49
N GLY A 309 7.35 -29.28 -9.37
CA GLY A 309 8.81 -29.13 -9.26
C GLY A 309 9.27 -27.68 -9.08
N VAL A 310 8.35 -26.77 -8.77
CA VAL A 310 8.58 -25.33 -8.54
C VAL A 310 7.94 -24.85 -7.25
N GLU A 311 7.81 -25.74 -6.26
CA GLU A 311 7.14 -25.49 -4.98
C GLU A 311 7.80 -24.36 -4.18
N VAL A 312 9.10 -24.11 -4.41
CA VAL A 312 9.82 -22.97 -3.82
C VAL A 312 9.24 -21.61 -4.20
N PHE A 313 8.44 -21.52 -5.27
CA PHE A 313 7.78 -20.27 -5.66
C PHE A 313 6.78 -19.80 -4.61
N TYR A 314 6.18 -20.70 -3.83
CA TYR A 314 5.24 -20.30 -2.78
C TYR A 314 5.95 -19.46 -1.72
N GLY A 315 7.07 -19.94 -1.18
CA GLY A 315 7.87 -19.21 -0.20
C GLY A 315 8.48 -17.94 -0.78
N ILE A 316 9.11 -18.02 -1.97
CA ILE A 316 9.74 -16.84 -2.59
C ILE A 316 8.71 -15.72 -2.78
N ARG A 317 7.54 -16.00 -3.36
CA ARG A 317 6.52 -14.96 -3.58
C ARG A 317 6.06 -14.31 -2.29
N PHE A 318 5.74 -15.13 -1.29
CA PHE A 318 5.19 -14.58 -0.05
C PHE A 318 6.23 -13.82 0.75
N LEU A 319 7.46 -14.32 0.85
CA LEU A 319 8.53 -13.63 1.56
C LEU A 319 8.93 -12.33 0.85
N THR A 320 9.00 -12.32 -0.48
CA THR A 320 9.28 -11.09 -1.24
C THR A 320 8.20 -10.03 -1.01
N ILE A 321 6.90 -10.38 -1.00
CA ILE A 321 5.88 -9.37 -0.67
C ILE A 321 5.97 -8.91 0.79
N CYS A 322 6.32 -9.78 1.74
CA CYS A 322 6.55 -9.35 3.12
C CYS A 322 7.68 -8.32 3.24
N LEU A 323 8.78 -8.50 2.49
CA LEU A 323 9.86 -7.52 2.42
C LEU A 323 9.36 -6.19 1.86
N ILE A 324 8.68 -6.20 0.70
CA ILE A 324 8.10 -4.98 0.10
C ILE A 324 7.13 -4.27 1.07
N VAL A 325 6.34 -5.01 1.84
CA VAL A 325 5.43 -4.42 2.84
C VAL A 325 6.21 -3.76 3.98
N MET A 326 7.30 -4.39 4.44
CA MET A 326 8.17 -3.85 5.47
C MET A 326 8.89 -2.58 4.99
N ASP A 327 9.39 -2.59 3.76
CA ASP A 327 10.07 -1.44 3.15
C ASP A 327 9.14 -0.23 3.02
N HIS A 328 7.92 -0.46 2.49
CA HIS A 328 6.92 0.60 2.43
C HIS A 328 6.46 1.03 3.82
N GLN A 329 6.42 0.14 4.82
CA GLN A 329 6.12 0.52 6.21
C GLN A 329 7.21 1.47 6.75
N ILE A 330 8.49 1.15 6.55
CA ILE A 330 9.62 2.00 6.95
C ILE A 330 9.54 3.36 6.24
N GLY A 331 9.44 3.36 4.90
CA GLY A 331 9.43 4.58 4.10
C GLY A 331 8.25 5.51 4.38
N ILE A 332 7.02 4.97 4.42
CA ILE A 332 5.81 5.79 4.66
C ILE A 332 5.78 6.28 6.12
N SER A 333 6.23 5.48 7.09
CA SER A 333 6.32 5.95 8.49
C SER A 333 7.36 7.06 8.63
N ASN A 334 8.51 6.94 7.96
CA ASN A 334 9.57 7.95 7.99
C ASN A 334 9.18 9.26 7.31
N ALA A 335 8.33 9.21 6.27
CA ALA A 335 7.73 10.40 5.66
C ALA A 335 6.66 11.07 6.56
N GLY A 336 6.06 10.29 7.47
CA GLY A 336 5.06 10.74 8.43
C GLY A 336 5.64 11.31 9.74
N PRO A 337 4.79 11.49 10.76
CA PRO A 337 5.19 12.03 12.06
C PRO A 337 6.15 11.12 12.82
N ILE A 338 7.43 11.49 12.86
CA ILE A 338 8.43 10.87 13.73
C ILE A 338 9.15 11.89 14.61
N SER A 339 9.41 11.51 15.87
CA SER A 339 9.97 12.40 16.90
C SER A 339 11.50 12.51 16.87
N ASP A 340 12.17 11.51 16.30
CA ASP A 340 13.63 11.35 16.27
C ASP A 340 14.15 11.16 14.85
N GLY A 341 13.69 12.02 13.94
CA GLY A 341 14.01 11.95 12.53
C GLY A 341 15.49 11.83 12.18
N LEU A 342 16.36 12.50 12.95
CA LEU A 342 17.80 12.41 12.72
C LEU A 342 18.34 10.99 12.95
N THR A 343 17.77 10.20 13.85
CA THR A 343 18.20 8.82 14.07
C THR A 343 17.96 7.97 12.81
N SER A 344 16.81 8.14 12.16
CA SER A 344 16.53 7.46 10.88
C SER A 344 17.51 7.90 9.78
N ASP A 345 17.77 9.19 9.68
CA ASP A 345 18.68 9.74 8.65
C ASP A 345 20.14 9.31 8.89
N GLU A 346 20.58 9.25 10.16
CA GLU A 346 21.90 8.74 10.53
C GLU A 346 22.03 7.26 10.22
N GLU A 347 20.97 6.48 10.45
CA GLU A 347 21.00 5.05 10.22
C GLU A 347 21.13 4.70 8.74
N VAL A 348 20.34 5.38 7.92
CA VAL A 348 20.42 5.30 6.45
C VAL A 348 21.83 5.65 5.97
N ASN A 349 22.47 6.66 6.58
CA ASN A 349 23.79 7.15 6.19
C ASN A 349 25.00 6.37 6.74
N LYS A 350 24.88 5.74 7.91
CA LYS A 350 26.03 5.24 8.67
C LYS A 350 26.03 3.72 8.90
N THR A 351 24.93 3.02 8.63
CA THR A 351 24.79 1.60 8.99
C THR A 351 24.65 0.68 7.78
N THR A 352 25.09 -0.57 7.95
CA THR A 352 24.87 -1.62 6.94
C THR A 352 23.39 -1.94 6.74
N LEU A 353 22.56 -1.78 7.77
CA LEU A 353 21.11 -1.97 7.65
C LEU A 353 20.49 -0.90 6.76
N GLY A 354 20.87 0.37 6.95
CA GLY A 354 20.49 1.48 6.08
C GLY A 354 20.87 1.27 4.62
N MET A 355 22.05 0.68 4.36
CA MET A 355 22.46 0.30 3.00
C MET A 355 21.52 -0.71 2.34
N LEU A 356 20.96 -1.66 3.10
CA LEU A 356 20.02 -2.63 2.58
C LEU A 356 18.65 -2.00 2.28
N ILE A 357 18.21 -1.07 3.13
CA ILE A 357 16.93 -0.34 2.98
C ILE A 357 16.97 0.61 1.79
N LEU A 358 18.10 1.26 1.52
CA LEU A 358 18.21 2.27 0.46
C LEU A 358 18.00 1.75 -0.97
N HIS A 359 18.32 0.47 -1.22
CA HIS A 359 18.33 -0.17 -2.55
C HIS A 359 17.47 -1.44 -2.56
N ASP A 360 16.32 -1.36 -1.90
CA ASP A 360 15.31 -2.40 -1.75
C ASP A 360 14.38 -2.54 -2.99
N ASP A 361 14.46 -1.62 -3.96
CA ASP A 361 13.62 -1.66 -5.18
C ASP A 361 13.76 -2.93 -6.02
N LEU A 362 14.86 -3.64 -5.85
CA LEU A 362 15.14 -4.92 -6.50
C LEU A 362 14.19 -6.04 -6.08
N PHE A 363 13.52 -5.94 -4.92
CA PHE A 363 12.58 -6.98 -4.51
C PHE A 363 11.44 -7.16 -5.51
N VAL A 364 10.98 -6.07 -6.14
CA VAL A 364 9.96 -6.10 -7.19
C VAL A 364 10.44 -6.87 -8.44
N ASP A 365 11.73 -6.79 -8.78
CA ASP A 365 12.33 -7.49 -9.92
C ASP A 365 12.27 -9.03 -9.76
N THR A 366 12.17 -9.53 -8.53
CA THR A 366 11.86 -10.95 -8.24
C THR A 366 10.54 -11.38 -8.88
N PHE A 367 9.49 -10.55 -8.79
CA PHE A 367 8.19 -10.89 -9.38
C PHE A 367 8.25 -10.87 -10.92
N PHE A 368 8.99 -9.93 -11.52
CA PHE A 368 9.22 -9.93 -12.98
C PHE A 368 9.91 -11.22 -13.44
N LEU A 369 10.94 -11.67 -12.72
CA LEU A 369 11.59 -12.95 -13.01
C LEU A 369 10.60 -14.13 -12.93
N LEU A 370 9.87 -14.26 -11.83
CA LEU A 370 8.91 -15.35 -11.65
C LEU A 370 7.83 -15.35 -12.74
N SER A 371 7.42 -14.17 -13.17
CA SER A 371 6.44 -13.95 -14.25
C SER A 371 6.98 -14.41 -15.61
N GLY A 372 8.22 -14.04 -15.96
CA GLY A 372 8.89 -14.51 -17.18
C GLY A 372 9.08 -16.02 -17.19
N PHE A 373 9.53 -16.59 -16.05
CA PHE A 373 9.70 -18.03 -15.88
C PHE A 373 8.39 -18.78 -16.11
N LEU A 374 7.31 -18.36 -15.45
CA LEU A 374 6.00 -18.98 -15.62
C LEU A 374 5.47 -18.83 -17.02
N THR A 375 5.71 -17.70 -17.67
CA THR A 375 5.26 -17.46 -19.05
C THR A 375 5.91 -18.49 -19.99
N PHE A 376 7.23 -18.67 -19.93
CA PHE A 376 7.90 -19.67 -20.77
C PHE A 376 7.41 -21.10 -20.48
N THR A 377 7.42 -21.50 -19.20
CA THR A 377 7.06 -22.87 -18.81
C THR A 377 5.64 -23.24 -19.19
N ASN A 378 4.69 -22.29 -19.13
CA ASN A 378 3.32 -22.52 -19.58
C ASN A 378 3.20 -22.56 -21.10
N LEU A 379 3.91 -21.71 -21.84
CA LEU A 379 3.86 -21.66 -23.30
C LEU A 379 4.40 -22.93 -23.98
N VAL A 380 5.42 -23.56 -23.39
CA VAL A 380 5.98 -24.80 -23.93
C VAL A 380 5.06 -26.00 -23.70
N LYS A 381 4.26 -26.01 -22.63
CA LYS A 381 3.26 -27.05 -22.38
C LYS A 381 2.12 -27.04 -23.40
N LEU A 382 1.96 -25.96 -24.18
CA LEU A 382 0.92 -25.86 -25.21
C LEU A 382 1.38 -26.56 -26.50
N ASN A 383 0.66 -27.62 -26.88
CA ASN A 383 0.87 -28.33 -28.16
C ASN A 383 0.54 -27.46 -29.37
N ARG A 384 -0.59 -26.74 -29.31
CA ARG A 384 -0.99 -25.71 -30.26
C ARG A 384 -1.21 -24.41 -29.50
N LEU A 385 -0.68 -23.30 -30.02
CA LEU A 385 -0.95 -21.99 -29.44
C LEU A 385 -2.39 -21.59 -29.76
N PRO A 386 -3.24 -21.35 -28.74
CA PRO A 386 -4.51 -20.70 -28.97
C PRO A 386 -4.27 -19.26 -29.45
N ASN A 387 -5.34 -18.60 -29.92
CA ASN A 387 -5.27 -17.21 -30.38
C ASN A 387 -4.54 -16.34 -29.33
N PRO A 388 -3.44 -15.63 -29.70
CA PRO A 388 -2.65 -14.85 -28.75
C PRO A 388 -3.50 -13.79 -28.03
N LEU A 389 -4.51 -13.23 -28.69
CA LEU A 389 -5.44 -12.29 -28.07
C LEU A 389 -6.21 -12.92 -26.91
N LEU A 390 -6.52 -14.21 -26.99
CA LEU A 390 -7.22 -14.93 -25.93
C LEU A 390 -6.34 -15.11 -24.69
N ILE A 391 -5.07 -15.42 -24.91
CA ILE A 391 -4.07 -15.56 -23.85
C ILE A 391 -3.86 -14.22 -23.15
N ILE A 392 -3.73 -13.14 -23.92
CA ILE A 392 -3.58 -11.77 -23.43
C ILE A 392 -4.83 -11.34 -22.65
N LEU A 393 -6.02 -11.51 -23.22
CA LEU A 393 -7.29 -11.16 -22.57
C LEU A 393 -7.48 -11.90 -21.25
N LYS A 394 -7.13 -13.18 -21.20
CA LYS A 394 -7.22 -13.98 -19.97
C LYS A 394 -6.30 -13.44 -18.87
N ARG A 395 -5.06 -13.07 -19.21
CA ARG A 395 -4.15 -12.45 -18.23
C ARG A 395 -4.64 -11.07 -17.80
N TYR A 396 -5.15 -10.28 -18.74
CA TYR A 396 -5.73 -8.97 -18.46
C TYR A 396 -6.86 -9.06 -17.42
N VAL A 397 -7.86 -9.93 -17.65
CA VAL A 397 -8.99 -10.14 -16.72
C VAL A 397 -8.49 -10.56 -15.33
N ARG A 398 -7.50 -11.46 -15.27
CA ARG A 398 -6.92 -11.94 -14.01
C ARG A 398 -6.31 -10.80 -13.17
N LEU A 399 -5.66 -9.83 -13.80
CA LEU A 399 -5.03 -8.69 -13.10
C LEU A 399 -6.04 -7.58 -12.80
N VAL A 400 -6.84 -7.19 -13.79
CA VAL A 400 -7.66 -5.98 -13.72
C VAL A 400 -8.80 -6.09 -12.71
N VAL A 401 -9.36 -7.28 -12.47
CA VAL A 401 -10.56 -7.43 -11.61
C VAL A 401 -10.28 -7.04 -10.16
N ALA A 402 -9.22 -7.58 -9.56
CA ALA A 402 -8.85 -7.23 -8.18
C ALA A 402 -8.38 -5.77 -8.10
N LEU A 403 -7.62 -5.30 -9.09
CA LEU A 403 -7.18 -3.90 -9.18
C LEU A 403 -8.37 -2.93 -9.25
N ALA A 404 -9.41 -3.24 -10.04
CA ALA A 404 -10.61 -2.43 -10.17
C ALA A 404 -11.38 -2.30 -8.85
N VAL A 405 -11.50 -3.39 -8.08
CA VAL A 405 -12.12 -3.36 -6.74
C VAL A 405 -11.35 -2.43 -5.79
N VAL A 406 -10.02 -2.49 -5.81
CA VAL A 406 -9.17 -1.65 -4.96
C VAL A 406 -9.23 -0.18 -5.38
N ILE A 407 -9.19 0.11 -6.68
CA ILE A 407 -9.37 1.48 -7.21
C ILE A 407 -10.75 2.03 -6.83
N PHE A 408 -11.80 1.21 -6.94
CA PHE A 408 -13.15 1.61 -6.55
C PHE A 408 -13.20 1.92 -5.05
N TYR A 409 -12.58 1.10 -4.21
CA TYR A 409 -12.46 1.36 -2.77
C TYR A 409 -11.73 2.69 -2.48
N ILE A 410 -10.62 2.99 -3.15
CA ILE A 410 -9.88 4.24 -2.95
C ILE A 410 -10.74 5.44 -3.35
N CYS A 411 -11.43 5.36 -4.48
CA CYS A 411 -12.25 6.47 -4.96
C CYS A 411 -13.51 6.70 -4.09
N ALA A 412 -14.10 5.62 -3.56
CA ALA A 412 -15.42 5.65 -2.93
C ALA A 412 -15.39 5.63 -1.39
N VAL A 413 -14.55 4.80 -0.78
CA VAL A 413 -14.63 4.49 0.67
C VAL A 413 -13.44 5.05 1.43
N HIS A 414 -12.23 4.98 0.87
CA HIS A 414 -11.00 5.39 1.55
C HIS A 414 -11.05 6.78 2.21
N PRO A 415 -11.62 7.84 1.58
CA PRO A 415 -11.76 9.17 2.19
C PRO A 415 -12.43 9.17 3.56
N TYR A 416 -13.34 8.21 3.79
CA TYR A 416 -14.21 8.14 4.97
C TYR A 416 -13.71 7.15 6.03
N THR A 417 -12.51 6.59 5.88
CA THR A 417 -12.04 5.46 6.71
C THR A 417 -11.19 5.86 7.92
N GLY A 418 -10.91 7.14 8.10
CA GLY A 418 -10.01 7.64 9.13
C GLY A 418 -10.39 9.05 9.58
N THR A 419 -9.77 9.48 10.67
CA THR A 419 -9.82 10.84 11.21
C THR A 419 -8.47 11.12 11.86
N GLY A 420 -7.94 12.32 11.68
CA GLY A 420 -6.65 12.70 12.24
C GLY A 420 -6.09 13.97 11.60
N PRO A 421 -5.03 14.53 12.19
CA PRO A 421 -4.47 15.81 11.76
C PRO A 421 -4.01 15.78 10.30
N LEU A 422 -3.34 14.70 9.85
CA LEU A 422 -2.81 14.56 8.49
C LEU A 422 -3.79 13.91 7.50
N TRP A 423 -4.99 13.53 7.94
CA TRP A 423 -5.90 12.70 7.14
C TRP A 423 -6.40 13.42 5.88
N ASN A 424 -6.84 14.69 6.02
CA ASN A 424 -7.38 15.47 4.91
C ASN A 424 -6.32 15.78 3.84
N ARG A 425 -5.08 16.11 4.26
CA ARG A 425 -3.92 16.33 3.39
C ARG A 425 -3.73 15.19 2.40
N ALA A 426 -3.66 13.97 2.92
CA ALA A 426 -3.27 12.82 2.13
C ALA A 426 -4.43 12.23 1.30
N ILE A 427 -5.66 12.26 1.82
CA ILE A 427 -6.83 11.86 1.01
C ILE A 427 -7.06 12.84 -0.13
N ALA A 428 -6.96 14.14 0.13
CA ALA A 428 -7.13 15.15 -0.91
C ALA A 428 -6.12 14.94 -2.04
N SER A 429 -4.88 14.53 -1.74
CA SER A 429 -3.90 14.15 -2.77
C SER A 429 -4.27 12.82 -3.45
N ASP A 430 -4.28 11.70 -2.72
CA ASP A 430 -4.36 10.36 -3.33
C ASP A 430 -5.73 10.10 -3.99
N THR A 431 -6.83 10.53 -3.37
CA THR A 431 -8.18 10.34 -3.91
C THR A 431 -8.39 11.19 -5.16
N THR A 432 -7.89 12.42 -5.19
CA THR A 432 -8.02 13.30 -6.36
C THR A 432 -7.23 12.76 -7.55
N HIS A 433 -5.98 12.34 -7.33
CA HIS A 433 -5.19 11.69 -8.38
C HIS A 433 -5.88 10.40 -8.88
N CYS A 434 -6.44 9.59 -7.98
CA CYS A 434 -7.20 8.41 -8.35
C CYS A 434 -8.48 8.71 -9.14
N ARG A 435 -9.30 9.66 -8.70
CA ARG A 435 -10.54 10.05 -9.40
C ARG A 435 -10.24 10.63 -10.79
N LYS A 436 -9.10 11.28 -10.97
CA LYS A 436 -8.62 11.77 -12.28
C LYS A 436 -8.17 10.62 -13.20
N ASN A 437 -7.36 9.69 -12.68
CA ASN A 437 -6.56 8.75 -13.50
C ASN A 437 -6.84 7.26 -13.25
N TRP A 438 -7.97 6.90 -12.62
CA TRP A 438 -8.36 5.49 -12.40
C TRP A 438 -8.38 4.67 -13.71
N TRP A 439 -8.86 5.27 -14.80
CA TRP A 439 -9.01 4.61 -16.10
C TRP A 439 -7.65 4.23 -16.73
N LEU A 440 -6.59 5.01 -16.49
CA LEU A 440 -5.24 4.69 -16.95
C LEU A 440 -4.69 3.40 -16.33
N ASN A 441 -5.06 3.11 -15.08
CA ASN A 441 -4.68 1.88 -14.39
C ASN A 441 -5.41 0.67 -15.00
N LEU A 442 -6.70 0.82 -15.35
CA LEU A 442 -7.47 -0.24 -15.99
C LEU A 442 -7.02 -0.51 -17.43
N LEU A 443 -6.54 0.52 -18.14
CA LEU A 443 -5.93 0.39 -19.46
C LEU A 443 -4.48 -0.13 -19.41
N MET A 444 -3.89 -0.28 -18.22
CA MET A 444 -2.50 -0.69 -18.00
C MET A 444 -1.47 0.27 -18.62
N VAL A 445 -1.71 1.58 -18.60
CA VAL A 445 -0.81 2.59 -19.21
C VAL A 445 -0.40 3.71 -18.25
N ASN A 446 -0.76 3.60 -16.97
CA ASN A 446 -0.48 4.62 -15.95
C ASN A 446 1.02 4.84 -15.69
N ASN A 447 1.89 3.91 -16.10
CA ASN A 447 3.34 4.05 -15.98
C ASN A 447 3.99 4.84 -17.13
N TYR A 448 3.21 5.27 -18.13
CA TYR A 448 3.66 6.11 -19.25
C TYR A 448 2.88 7.41 -19.38
N ILE A 449 1.57 7.37 -19.08
CA ILE A 449 0.68 8.53 -19.25
C ILE A 449 0.40 9.18 -17.89
N ASP A 450 0.62 10.49 -17.82
CA ASP A 450 0.41 11.33 -16.62
C ASP A 450 1.02 10.74 -15.32
N PRO A 451 2.32 10.36 -15.31
CA PRO A 451 2.95 9.71 -14.16
C PRO A 451 3.02 10.62 -12.92
N GLU A 452 2.82 11.93 -13.07
CA GLU A 452 2.77 12.90 -11.97
C GLU A 452 1.48 12.78 -11.15
N ASN A 453 0.44 12.19 -11.73
CA ASN A 453 -0.87 11.99 -11.11
C ASN A 453 -1.19 10.49 -11.01
N LEU A 454 -0.22 9.67 -10.64
CA LEU A 454 -0.42 8.24 -10.36
C LEU A 454 -1.43 8.04 -9.22
N CYS A 455 -2.49 7.29 -9.50
CA CYS A 455 -3.53 6.92 -8.54
C CYS A 455 -2.95 6.18 -7.33
N ILE A 456 -2.33 5.01 -7.56
CA ILE A 456 -1.69 4.20 -6.52
C ILE A 456 -0.20 4.14 -6.86
N ILE A 457 0.68 4.68 -6.01
CA ILE A 457 2.12 4.75 -6.33
C ILE A 457 2.68 3.37 -6.67
N PRO A 458 2.53 2.29 -5.86
CA PRO A 458 3.07 0.97 -6.22
C PRO A 458 2.43 0.32 -7.46
N SER A 459 1.31 0.82 -7.99
CA SER A 459 0.58 0.14 -9.07
C SER A 459 1.33 0.08 -10.40
N TRP A 460 2.36 0.89 -10.61
CA TRP A 460 3.18 0.91 -11.84
C TRP A 460 3.77 -0.47 -12.19
N TYR A 461 3.94 -1.35 -11.20
CA TYR A 461 4.45 -2.71 -11.42
C TYR A 461 3.51 -3.54 -12.33
N ILE A 462 2.20 -3.37 -12.16
CA ILE A 462 1.15 -4.15 -12.85
C ILE A 462 1.17 -3.95 -14.37
N PRO A 463 1.15 -2.70 -14.91
CA PRO A 463 1.27 -2.50 -16.35
C PRO A 463 2.61 -2.94 -16.90
N CYS A 464 3.72 -2.79 -16.16
CA CYS A 464 5.02 -3.33 -16.57
C CYS A 464 4.96 -4.84 -16.81
N ASP A 465 4.47 -5.59 -15.83
CA ASP A 465 4.32 -7.04 -15.93
C ASP A 465 3.40 -7.47 -17.09
N PHE A 466 2.31 -6.72 -17.31
CA PHE A 466 1.39 -6.95 -18.43
C PHE A 466 2.05 -6.65 -19.79
N HIS A 467 2.77 -5.54 -19.94
CA HIS A 467 3.49 -5.19 -21.16
C HIS A 467 4.53 -6.25 -21.51
N PHE A 468 5.31 -6.71 -20.52
CA PHE A 468 6.30 -7.76 -20.71
C PHE A 468 5.67 -9.05 -21.22
N PHE A 469 4.52 -9.42 -20.67
CA PHE A 469 3.78 -10.57 -21.15
C PHE A 469 3.32 -10.42 -22.59
N VAL A 470 2.69 -9.29 -22.93
CA VAL A 470 2.19 -9.03 -24.30
C VAL A 470 3.32 -9.14 -25.30
N VAL A 471 4.44 -8.45 -25.08
CA VAL A 471 5.62 -8.51 -25.95
C VAL A 471 6.15 -9.93 -26.07
N SER A 472 6.26 -10.66 -24.95
CA SER A 472 6.78 -12.03 -24.95
C SER A 472 5.89 -13.01 -25.70
N ILE A 473 4.57 -12.88 -25.60
CA ILE A 473 3.62 -13.71 -26.35
C ILE A 473 3.76 -13.47 -27.85
N LEU A 474 3.83 -12.20 -28.27
CA LEU A 474 4.00 -11.85 -29.69
C LEU A 474 5.30 -12.42 -30.25
N VAL A 475 6.42 -12.23 -29.53
CA VAL A 475 7.73 -12.77 -29.93
C VAL A 475 7.71 -14.30 -29.97
N PHE A 476 7.05 -14.96 -29.01
CA PHE A 476 6.92 -16.41 -29.00
C PHE A 476 6.06 -16.95 -30.16
N CYS A 477 5.00 -16.24 -30.53
CA CYS A 477 4.20 -16.55 -31.73
C CYS A 477 5.02 -16.42 -33.01
N ILE A 478 5.83 -15.36 -33.13
CA ILE A 478 6.76 -15.18 -34.25
C ILE A 478 7.79 -16.32 -34.25
N TYR A 479 8.37 -16.68 -33.11
CA TYR A 479 9.31 -17.80 -32.99
C TYR A 479 8.72 -19.14 -33.46
N ARG A 480 7.46 -19.42 -33.11
CA ARG A 480 6.78 -20.67 -33.50
C ARG A 480 6.52 -20.76 -34.99
N THR A 481 6.30 -19.62 -35.64
CA THR A 481 6.05 -19.57 -37.08
C THR A 481 7.38 -19.48 -37.85
N TRP A 482 8.25 -18.56 -37.43
CA TRP A 482 9.48 -18.14 -38.11
C TRP A 482 10.65 -18.16 -37.08
N PRO A 483 11.23 -19.34 -36.78
CA PRO A 483 12.14 -19.51 -35.64
C PRO A 483 13.37 -18.60 -35.67
N LYS A 484 13.99 -18.43 -36.84
CA LYS A 484 15.16 -17.55 -37.00
C LYS A 484 14.81 -16.10 -36.65
N LEU A 485 13.71 -15.59 -37.20
CA LEU A 485 13.22 -14.23 -36.94
C LEU A 485 12.88 -14.03 -35.46
N GLY A 486 12.16 -14.98 -34.86
CA GLY A 486 11.80 -14.90 -33.44
C GLY A 486 13.02 -14.90 -32.51
N ILE A 487 14.05 -15.72 -32.80
CA ILE A 487 15.32 -15.71 -32.05
C ILE A 487 16.05 -14.38 -32.22
N THR A 488 16.12 -13.85 -33.45
CA THR A 488 16.76 -12.55 -33.71
C THR A 488 16.05 -11.42 -32.95
N ILE A 489 14.71 -11.35 -33.01
CA ILE A 489 13.93 -10.34 -32.28
C ILE A 489 14.13 -10.49 -30.77
N ALA A 490 14.08 -11.72 -30.25
CA ALA A 490 14.33 -11.97 -28.83
C ALA A 490 15.72 -11.48 -28.41
N GLY A 491 16.77 -11.76 -29.20
CA GLY A 491 18.13 -11.30 -28.93
C GLY A 491 18.27 -9.77 -28.96
N LEU A 492 17.64 -9.10 -29.94
CA LEU A 492 17.60 -7.64 -30.01
C LEU A 492 16.89 -7.04 -28.80
N LEU A 493 15.76 -7.62 -28.38
CA LEU A 493 15.04 -7.19 -27.18
C LEU A 493 15.87 -7.38 -25.91
N THR A 494 16.64 -8.47 -25.78
CA THR A 494 17.55 -8.66 -24.64
C THR A 494 18.59 -7.55 -24.59
N VAL A 495 19.26 -7.30 -25.71
CA VAL A 495 20.29 -6.26 -25.81
C VAL A 495 19.70 -4.88 -25.49
N ALA A 496 18.54 -4.56 -26.08
CA ALA A 496 17.83 -3.31 -25.81
C ALA A 496 17.43 -3.18 -24.33
N SER A 497 16.94 -4.26 -23.70
CA SER A 497 16.51 -4.23 -22.29
C SER A 497 17.64 -3.95 -21.30
N ILE A 498 18.90 -4.18 -21.68
CA ILE A 498 20.08 -3.89 -20.88
C ILE A 498 20.63 -2.49 -21.23
N ILE A 499 20.74 -2.17 -22.52
CA ILE A 499 21.35 -0.90 -22.97
C ILE A 499 20.46 0.29 -22.64
N VAL A 500 19.14 0.19 -22.83
CA VAL A 500 18.21 1.33 -22.67
C VAL A 500 18.25 1.93 -21.26
N PRO A 501 18.16 1.17 -20.14
CA PRO A 501 18.27 1.74 -18.81
C PRO A 501 19.60 2.51 -18.60
N GLY A 502 20.72 1.95 -19.07
CA GLY A 502 22.02 2.62 -18.99
C GLY A 502 22.10 3.88 -19.85
N ALA A 503 21.55 3.85 -21.06
CA ALA A 503 21.50 5.02 -21.95
C ALA A 503 20.63 6.14 -21.38
N VAL A 504 19.44 5.82 -20.86
CA VAL A 504 18.55 6.78 -20.20
C VAL A 504 19.25 7.40 -18.98
N ASN A 505 19.92 6.59 -18.17
CA ASN A 505 20.70 7.06 -17.02
C ASN A 505 21.81 8.02 -17.42
N TYR A 506 22.60 7.65 -18.44
CA TYR A 506 23.72 8.46 -18.93
C TYR A 506 23.28 9.80 -19.53
N ILE A 507 22.23 9.79 -20.36
CA ILE A 507 21.76 10.98 -21.08
C ILE A 507 21.12 12.00 -20.14
N ASN A 508 20.42 11.53 -19.10
CA ASN A 508 19.67 12.39 -18.18
C ASN A 508 20.42 12.69 -16.87
N GLU A 509 21.69 12.26 -16.76
CA GLU A 509 22.54 12.44 -15.56
C GLU A 509 21.84 11.99 -14.26
N LEU A 510 21.19 10.82 -14.33
CA LEU A 510 20.38 10.28 -13.25
C LEU A 510 21.23 9.49 -12.25
N SER A 511 20.70 9.31 -11.04
CA SER A 511 21.31 8.40 -10.07
C SER A 511 21.33 6.97 -10.60
N ALA A 512 22.41 6.24 -10.34
CA ALA A 512 22.63 4.89 -10.89
C ALA A 512 21.48 3.92 -10.54
N VAL A 513 20.81 4.17 -9.42
CA VAL A 513 19.66 3.44 -8.92
C VAL A 513 18.65 4.39 -8.30
N GLN A 514 17.40 3.94 -8.19
CA GLN A 514 16.41 4.65 -7.39
C GLN A 514 16.71 4.37 -5.91
N LEU A 515 17.19 5.40 -5.21
CA LEU A 515 17.40 5.34 -3.77
C LEU A 515 16.17 5.86 -3.04
N PHE A 516 15.81 5.22 -1.93
CA PHE A 516 14.71 5.65 -1.06
C PHE A 516 15.21 6.66 -0.02
N THR A 517 15.75 7.77 -0.48
CA THR A 517 16.16 8.90 0.36
C THR A 517 14.96 9.62 0.97
N PHE A 518 15.19 10.46 1.98
CA PHE A 518 14.14 11.27 2.60
C PHE A 518 13.34 12.10 1.55
N ASP A 519 14.04 12.73 0.61
CA ASP A 519 13.42 13.52 -0.46
C ASP A 519 12.49 12.69 -1.35
N PHE A 520 12.91 11.46 -1.66
CA PHE A 520 12.10 10.55 -2.47
C PHE A 520 10.84 10.10 -1.73
N ILE A 521 10.97 9.66 -0.47
CA ILE A 521 9.81 9.17 0.30
C ILE A 521 8.79 10.26 0.58
N LEU A 522 9.23 11.52 0.70
CA LEU A 522 8.34 12.68 0.91
C LEU A 522 7.54 13.02 -0.35
N ASN A 523 8.15 12.93 -1.53
CA ASN A 523 7.47 13.19 -2.81
C ASN A 523 7.91 12.25 -3.95
N PRO A 524 7.44 10.99 -3.97
CA PRO A 524 7.81 10.03 -5.00
C PRO A 524 7.40 10.48 -6.41
N ARG A 525 6.24 11.13 -6.55
CA ARG A 525 5.67 11.61 -7.83
C ARG A 525 6.53 12.72 -8.47
N GLY A 526 7.23 13.51 -7.65
CA GLY A 526 8.12 14.58 -8.09
C GLY A 526 9.49 14.11 -8.60
N SER A 527 9.92 12.90 -8.22
CA SER A 527 11.27 12.40 -8.54
C SER A 527 11.47 12.13 -10.04
N LYS A 528 12.60 12.60 -10.58
CA LYS A 528 13.00 12.35 -11.98
C LYS A 528 13.43 10.90 -12.19
N ASP A 529 14.22 10.34 -11.27
CA ASP A 529 14.67 8.95 -11.31
C ASP A 529 13.47 8.00 -11.33
N PHE A 530 12.44 8.33 -10.55
CA PHE A 530 11.20 7.57 -10.51
C PHE A 530 10.49 7.55 -11.87
N LYS A 531 10.31 8.72 -12.48
CA LYS A 531 9.57 8.88 -13.75
C LYS A 531 10.32 8.32 -14.97
N LEU A 532 11.63 8.50 -15.04
CA LEU A 532 12.42 8.19 -16.24
C LEU A 532 13.06 6.79 -16.22
N THR A 533 13.41 6.27 -15.04
CA THR A 533 14.14 5.00 -14.93
C THR A 533 13.37 3.95 -14.16
N TYR A 534 12.62 4.34 -13.12
CA TYR A 534 12.00 3.37 -12.21
C TYR A 534 10.71 2.74 -12.73
N ILE A 535 9.72 3.56 -13.14
CA ILE A 535 8.38 3.08 -13.55
C ILE A 535 8.23 2.67 -15.02
N PRO A 536 9.02 3.17 -16.00
CA PRO A 536 8.82 2.79 -17.39
C PRO A 536 9.10 1.31 -17.64
N SER A 537 8.29 0.65 -18.47
CA SER A 537 8.46 -0.78 -18.75
C SER A 537 9.78 -1.08 -19.47
N HIS A 538 10.19 -0.24 -20.42
CA HIS A 538 11.39 -0.47 -21.23
C HIS A 538 12.71 -0.45 -20.43
N THR A 539 12.74 0.18 -19.25
CA THR A 539 13.91 0.17 -18.35
C THR A 539 13.93 -1.00 -17.36
N ARG A 540 12.86 -1.80 -17.32
CA ARG A 540 12.65 -2.90 -16.35
C ARG A 540 12.56 -4.29 -16.99
N PHE A 541 12.55 -4.37 -18.31
CA PHE A 541 12.25 -5.62 -19.03
C PHE A 541 13.31 -6.72 -18.85
N ALA A 542 14.56 -6.35 -18.55
CA ALA A 542 15.68 -7.29 -18.43
C ALA A 542 15.44 -8.40 -17.40
N SER A 543 14.93 -8.06 -16.21
CA SER A 543 14.64 -9.03 -15.13
C SER A 543 13.61 -10.08 -15.54
N TYR A 544 12.58 -9.65 -16.29
CA TYR A 544 11.57 -10.55 -16.84
C TYR A 544 12.19 -11.51 -17.88
N LEU A 545 13.01 -10.99 -18.80
CA LEU A 545 13.67 -11.81 -19.82
C LEU A 545 14.63 -12.83 -19.21
N VAL A 546 15.39 -12.45 -18.17
CA VAL A 546 16.19 -13.40 -17.39
C VAL A 546 15.30 -14.53 -16.86
N GLY A 547 14.14 -14.20 -16.28
CA GLY A 547 13.17 -15.19 -15.82
C GLY A 547 12.69 -16.11 -16.93
N PHE A 548 12.38 -15.56 -18.11
CA PHE A 548 11.98 -16.30 -19.30
C PHE A 548 13.06 -17.32 -19.74
N TYR A 549 14.33 -16.92 -19.76
CA TYR A 549 15.46 -17.81 -20.09
C TYR A 549 15.71 -18.86 -19.00
N ILE A 550 15.59 -18.52 -17.72
CA ILE A 550 15.69 -19.48 -16.62
C ILE A 550 14.55 -20.51 -16.72
N GLY A 551 13.35 -20.10 -17.13
CA GLY A 551 12.24 -20.99 -17.44
C GLY A 551 12.56 -21.96 -18.58
N TYR A 552 13.24 -21.50 -19.62
CA TYR A 552 13.74 -22.36 -20.71
C TYR A 552 14.76 -23.38 -20.23
N VAL A 553 15.75 -22.96 -19.45
CA VAL A 553 16.73 -23.86 -18.83
C VAL A 553 16.00 -24.90 -17.97
N PHE A 554 15.09 -24.47 -17.10
CA PHE A 554 14.33 -25.37 -16.24
C PHE A 554 13.58 -26.43 -17.04
N VAL A 555 12.81 -26.07 -18.08
CA VAL A 555 12.07 -27.04 -18.89
C VAL A 555 13.01 -28.01 -19.61
N LYS A 556 14.10 -27.51 -20.20
CA LYS A 556 15.09 -28.32 -20.91
C LYS A 556 15.70 -29.40 -20.01
N TYR A 557 15.98 -29.05 -18.74
CA TYR A 557 16.57 -29.99 -17.78
C TYR A 557 15.52 -30.80 -17.00
N SER A 558 14.29 -30.31 -16.83
CA SER A 558 13.19 -31.01 -16.13
C SER A 558 12.45 -32.03 -17.01
N SER A 559 12.46 -31.90 -18.34
CA SER A 559 11.68 -32.70 -19.30
C SER A 559 11.97 -34.22 -19.33
N LYS A 560 12.93 -34.74 -18.54
CA LYS A 560 13.27 -36.17 -18.49
C LYS A 560 12.80 -36.87 -17.19
N GLY A 561 11.84 -36.28 -16.46
CA GLY A 561 11.23 -36.90 -15.27
C GLY A 561 12.15 -37.02 -14.04
N ASN A 562 13.36 -36.48 -14.10
CA ASN A 562 14.33 -36.55 -13.01
C ASN A 562 14.74 -35.13 -12.60
N LEU A 563 14.26 -34.69 -11.43
CA LEU A 563 14.44 -33.35 -10.88
C LEU A 563 15.74 -33.21 -10.05
N ASP A 564 16.49 -34.28 -9.80
CA ASP A 564 17.73 -34.24 -8.99
C ASP A 564 18.99 -34.43 -9.86
N LYS A 565 19.11 -33.60 -10.89
CA LYS A 565 20.27 -33.68 -11.82
C LYS A 565 21.51 -32.99 -11.27
N MET A 566 21.36 -32.01 -10.39
CA MET A 566 22.48 -31.31 -9.78
C MET A 566 22.90 -31.99 -8.48
N ARG A 567 24.19 -32.35 -8.39
CA ARG A 567 24.77 -32.88 -7.14
C ARG A 567 24.55 -31.85 -6.01
N GLN A 568 24.21 -32.33 -4.81
CA GLN A 568 23.95 -31.48 -3.64
C GLN A 568 25.05 -30.44 -3.38
N LYS A 569 26.33 -30.85 -3.46
CA LYS A 569 27.48 -29.92 -3.30
C LYS A 569 27.40 -28.70 -4.24
N TRP A 570 27.10 -28.92 -5.52
CA TRP A 570 26.97 -27.85 -6.51
C TRP A 570 25.69 -27.04 -6.34
N SER A 571 24.61 -27.67 -5.86
CA SER A 571 23.35 -26.99 -5.55
C SER A 571 23.50 -26.02 -4.38
N VAL A 572 24.22 -26.43 -3.32
CA VAL A 572 24.50 -25.58 -2.15
C VAL A 572 25.46 -24.45 -2.51
N LEU A 573 26.55 -24.74 -3.24
CA LEU A 573 27.48 -23.69 -3.69
C LEU A 573 26.80 -22.69 -4.64
N GLY A 574 25.94 -23.16 -5.55
CA GLY A 574 25.16 -22.29 -6.43
C GLY A 574 24.14 -21.42 -5.67
N ALA A 575 23.46 -21.98 -4.66
CA ALA A 575 22.56 -21.21 -3.81
C ALA A 575 23.31 -20.16 -2.97
N LEU A 576 24.50 -20.48 -2.45
CA LEU A 576 25.34 -19.51 -1.75
C LEU A 576 25.80 -18.40 -2.71
N ALA A 577 26.27 -18.76 -3.91
CA ALA A 577 26.67 -17.79 -4.94
C ALA A 577 25.51 -16.85 -5.34
N ALA A 578 24.29 -17.40 -5.46
CA ALA A 578 23.07 -16.63 -5.70
C ALA A 578 22.79 -15.60 -4.60
N LEU A 579 22.82 -16.03 -3.33
CA LEU A 579 22.60 -15.16 -2.17
C LEU A 579 23.68 -14.08 -2.07
N THR A 580 24.95 -14.42 -2.32
CA THR A 580 26.06 -13.46 -2.32
C THR A 580 25.94 -12.45 -3.45
N LEU A 581 25.48 -12.88 -4.64
CA LEU A 581 25.27 -11.97 -5.77
C LEU A 581 24.16 -10.95 -5.44
N MET A 582 23.03 -11.42 -4.91
CA MET A 582 21.92 -10.55 -4.50
C MET A 582 22.36 -9.54 -3.44
N LEU A 583 23.07 -9.99 -2.40
CA LEU A 583 23.60 -9.12 -1.35
C LEU A 583 24.61 -8.10 -1.89
N LEU A 584 25.52 -8.53 -2.76
CA LEU A 584 26.52 -7.64 -3.37
C LEU A 584 25.86 -6.55 -4.23
N VAL A 585 24.85 -6.91 -5.03
CA VAL A 585 24.12 -5.93 -5.83
C VAL A 585 23.46 -4.90 -4.90
N MET A 586 22.76 -5.31 -3.84
CA MET A 586 22.15 -4.36 -2.90
C MET A 586 23.18 -3.39 -2.31
N LEU A 587 24.26 -3.91 -1.71
CA LEU A 587 25.29 -3.11 -1.05
C LEU A 587 26.08 -2.19 -2.01
N LEU A 588 26.31 -2.62 -3.25
CA LEU A 588 26.99 -1.78 -4.24
C LEU A 588 26.10 -0.62 -4.70
N GLY A 589 24.79 -0.83 -4.81
CA GLY A 589 23.87 0.22 -5.26
C GLY A 589 23.73 1.34 -4.24
N SER A 590 23.61 1.01 -2.95
CA SER A 590 23.56 2.00 -1.88
C SER A 590 24.84 2.85 -1.80
N SER A 591 26.00 2.29 -2.15
CA SER A 591 27.27 3.02 -2.14
C SER A 591 27.30 4.25 -3.05
N TYR A 592 26.43 4.31 -4.08
CA TYR A 592 26.31 5.46 -4.97
C TYR A 592 25.81 6.73 -4.26
N LEU A 593 25.25 6.61 -3.06
CA LEU A 593 24.83 7.77 -2.26
C LEU A 593 26.02 8.58 -1.71
N TRP A 594 27.14 7.93 -1.36
CA TRP A 594 28.25 8.56 -0.63
C TRP A 594 29.53 8.74 -1.42
N ARG A 595 29.51 8.45 -2.71
CA ARG A 595 30.68 8.56 -3.59
C ARG A 595 30.42 9.51 -4.74
N SER A 596 31.51 10.02 -5.31
CA SER A 596 31.45 10.88 -6.49
C SER A 596 30.76 10.16 -7.64
N TYR A 597 29.77 10.81 -8.23
CA TYR A 597 29.03 10.28 -9.38
C TYR A 597 29.91 10.30 -10.63
N HIS A 598 30.07 9.13 -11.25
CA HIS A 598 30.70 8.99 -12.56
C HIS A 598 29.66 8.50 -13.56
N PRO A 599 29.33 9.29 -14.61
CA PRO A 599 28.20 8.98 -15.51
C PRO A 599 28.29 7.61 -16.17
N LEU A 600 29.47 7.23 -16.66
CA LEU A 600 29.65 5.93 -17.33
C LEU A 600 29.50 4.76 -16.35
N GLU A 601 30.03 4.92 -15.14
CA GLU A 601 29.93 3.90 -14.11
C GLU A 601 28.48 3.71 -13.64
N GLY A 602 27.79 4.83 -13.39
CA GLY A 602 26.37 4.84 -13.04
C GLY A 602 25.50 4.21 -14.12
N ALA A 603 25.77 4.52 -15.40
CA ALA A 603 25.07 3.93 -16.53
C ALA A 603 25.28 2.42 -16.66
N VAL A 604 26.51 1.94 -16.48
CA VAL A 604 26.82 0.49 -16.50
C VAL A 604 26.10 -0.22 -15.36
N TYR A 605 26.09 0.39 -14.17
CA TYR A 605 25.42 -0.20 -13.03
C TYR A 605 23.89 -0.18 -13.18
N ALA A 606 23.31 0.92 -13.67
CA ALA A 606 21.88 1.04 -14.00
C ALA A 606 21.42 -0.03 -15.00
N ALA A 607 22.26 -0.36 -15.99
CA ALA A 607 22.01 -1.40 -16.98
C ALA A 607 22.04 -2.83 -16.40
N LEU A 608 22.89 -3.09 -15.40
CA LEU A 608 23.23 -4.45 -14.97
C LEU A 608 22.66 -4.88 -13.62
N ASN A 609 22.33 -3.96 -12.71
CA ASN A 609 21.91 -4.35 -11.35
C ASN A 609 20.64 -5.24 -11.34
N ARG A 610 19.63 -4.89 -12.14
CA ARG A 610 18.35 -5.60 -12.20
C ARG A 610 18.48 -7.01 -12.81
N PRO A 611 19.11 -7.20 -13.99
CA PRO A 611 19.35 -8.54 -14.50
C PRO A 611 20.30 -9.35 -13.60
N ALA A 612 21.26 -8.73 -12.90
CA ALA A 612 22.11 -9.43 -11.94
C ALA A 612 21.31 -9.95 -10.73
N TRP A 613 20.42 -9.13 -10.15
CA TRP A 613 19.49 -9.56 -9.11
C TRP A 613 18.61 -10.71 -9.58
N ALA A 614 17.99 -10.57 -10.75
CA ALA A 614 17.16 -11.60 -11.37
C ALA A 614 17.94 -12.90 -11.58
N LEU A 615 19.20 -12.83 -12.05
CA LEU A 615 20.06 -14.00 -12.19
C LEU A 615 20.33 -14.68 -10.84
N GLY A 616 20.54 -13.91 -9.77
CA GLY A 616 20.66 -14.44 -8.42
C GLY A 616 19.43 -15.25 -7.99
N VAL A 617 18.24 -14.65 -8.08
CA VAL A 617 16.99 -15.34 -7.75
C VAL A 617 16.77 -16.57 -8.67
N GLY A 618 17.02 -16.43 -9.96
CA GLY A 618 16.88 -17.51 -10.94
C GLY A 618 17.81 -18.69 -10.66
N LEU A 619 19.06 -18.42 -10.28
CA LEU A 619 20.03 -19.44 -9.88
C LEU A 619 19.57 -20.15 -8.60
N LEU A 620 19.07 -19.41 -7.60
CA LEU A 620 18.51 -19.99 -6.37
C LEU A 620 17.35 -20.94 -6.69
N VAL A 621 16.44 -20.52 -7.57
CA VAL A 621 15.32 -21.34 -8.06
C VAL A 621 15.82 -22.63 -8.72
N LEU A 622 16.79 -22.54 -9.65
CA LEU A 622 17.33 -23.72 -10.34
C LEU A 622 18.02 -24.68 -9.37
N CYS A 623 18.82 -24.17 -8.43
CA CYS A 623 19.49 -24.99 -7.42
C CYS A 623 18.51 -25.73 -6.51
N CYS A 624 17.38 -25.11 -6.16
CA CYS A 624 16.36 -25.75 -5.34
C CYS A 624 15.45 -26.71 -6.13
N SER A 625 15.19 -26.41 -7.40
CA SER A 625 14.23 -27.14 -8.23
C SER A 625 14.86 -28.32 -8.98
N LEU A 626 16.09 -28.16 -9.50
CA LEU A 626 16.86 -29.17 -10.24
C LEU A 626 17.92 -29.90 -9.38
N GLY A 627 18.01 -29.54 -8.11
CA GLY A 627 18.97 -30.09 -7.17
C GLY A 627 18.39 -30.17 -5.75
N HIS A 628 19.29 -30.35 -4.79
CA HIS A 628 18.93 -30.54 -3.39
C HIS A 628 19.64 -29.52 -2.49
N VAL A 629 18.86 -28.58 -1.94
CA VAL A 629 19.32 -27.63 -0.91
C VAL A 629 18.37 -27.78 0.29
N PRO A 630 18.67 -28.69 1.24
CA PRO A 630 17.67 -29.23 2.15
C PRO A 630 16.92 -28.15 2.95
N PHE A 631 17.66 -27.25 3.60
CA PHE A 631 17.09 -26.20 4.45
C PHE A 631 16.25 -25.20 3.67
N ILE A 632 16.83 -24.62 2.60
CA ILE A 632 16.18 -23.59 1.79
C ILE A 632 14.96 -24.16 1.06
N LYS A 633 15.11 -25.32 0.40
CA LYS A 633 14.01 -25.96 -0.34
C LYS A 633 12.85 -26.34 0.58
N SER A 634 13.16 -26.93 1.75
CA SER A 634 12.14 -27.32 2.74
C SER A 634 11.38 -26.11 3.26
N PHE A 635 12.11 -25.03 3.63
CA PHE A 635 11.51 -23.79 4.10
C PHE A 635 10.66 -23.12 3.02
N LEU A 636 11.20 -22.90 1.81
CA LEU A 636 10.48 -22.19 0.74
C LEU A 636 9.32 -22.99 0.14
N SER A 637 9.31 -24.32 0.28
CA SER A 637 8.23 -25.20 -0.19
C SER A 637 7.21 -25.54 0.90
N TRP A 638 7.30 -24.89 2.06
CA TRP A 638 6.45 -25.19 3.20
C TRP A 638 4.97 -24.89 2.92
N TYR A 639 4.07 -25.77 3.38
CA TYR A 639 2.64 -25.71 3.05
C TYR A 639 1.94 -24.39 3.42
N PRO A 640 2.19 -23.75 4.58
CA PRO A 640 1.59 -22.46 4.91
C PRO A 640 1.83 -21.36 3.88
N TRP A 641 2.93 -21.42 3.11
CA TRP A 641 3.17 -20.48 2.03
C TRP A 641 2.20 -20.62 0.87
N VAL A 642 1.52 -21.76 0.69
CA VAL A 642 0.63 -22.00 -0.45
C VAL A 642 -0.55 -21.02 -0.49
N PRO A 643 -1.42 -20.95 0.54
CA PRO A 643 -2.51 -19.97 0.52
C PRO A 643 -1.99 -18.53 0.54
N LEU A 644 -0.95 -18.26 1.33
CA LEU A 644 -0.37 -16.92 1.48
C LEU A 644 0.23 -16.38 0.16
N SER A 645 0.94 -17.24 -0.58
CA SER A 645 1.48 -16.94 -1.91
C SER A 645 0.41 -16.58 -2.93
N ARG A 646 -0.78 -17.16 -2.81
CA ARG A 646 -1.89 -16.91 -3.74
C ARG A 646 -2.61 -15.62 -3.41
N LEU A 647 -2.60 -15.24 -2.14
CA LEU A 647 -3.10 -13.95 -1.66
C LEU A 647 -2.07 -12.80 -1.86
N SER A 648 -0.81 -13.09 -2.19
CA SER A 648 0.24 -12.08 -2.36
C SER A 648 -0.12 -10.97 -3.35
N TYR A 649 -0.86 -11.25 -4.42
CA TYR A 649 -1.31 -10.21 -5.34
C TYR A 649 -2.33 -9.27 -4.69
N GLY A 650 -3.33 -9.81 -3.98
CA GLY A 650 -4.27 -8.98 -3.22
C GLY A 650 -3.57 -8.18 -2.11
N LEU A 651 -2.64 -8.80 -1.38
CA LEU A 651 -1.83 -8.12 -0.36
C LEU A 651 -1.03 -6.95 -0.98
N PHE A 652 -0.43 -7.17 -2.15
CA PHE A 652 0.25 -6.12 -2.91
C PHE A 652 -0.68 -4.97 -3.27
N LEU A 653 -1.94 -5.22 -3.60
CA LEU A 653 -2.87 -4.14 -3.91
C LEU A 653 -3.31 -3.35 -2.66
N THR A 654 -3.40 -4.00 -1.49
CA THR A 654 -3.99 -3.39 -0.29
C THR A 654 -2.99 -2.78 0.69
N HIS A 655 -1.74 -3.27 0.73
CA HIS A 655 -0.80 -2.92 1.80
C HIS A 655 -0.54 -1.41 1.93
N ALA A 656 -0.24 -0.71 0.83
CA ALA A 656 0.08 0.72 0.86
C ALA A 656 -1.08 1.56 1.42
N ILE A 657 -2.32 1.17 1.13
CA ILE A 657 -3.53 1.84 1.64
C ILE A 657 -3.64 1.66 3.15
N LEU A 658 -3.34 0.45 3.66
CA LEU A 658 -3.36 0.16 5.09
C LEU A 658 -2.25 0.91 5.83
N ILE A 659 -1.03 0.92 5.28
CA ILE A 659 0.12 1.64 5.85
C ILE A 659 -0.18 3.14 5.89
N ALA A 660 -0.57 3.73 4.76
CA ALA A 660 -0.92 5.14 4.67
C ALA A 660 -2.00 5.49 5.68
N ARG A 661 -3.08 4.69 5.78
CA ARG A 661 -4.11 4.90 6.79
C ARG A 661 -3.53 4.94 8.21
N ASN A 662 -2.70 3.97 8.59
CA ASN A 662 -2.14 3.91 9.94
C ASN A 662 -1.25 5.11 10.25
N VAL A 663 -0.44 5.56 9.30
CA VAL A 663 0.45 6.72 9.48
C VAL A 663 -0.35 8.03 9.54
N LEU A 664 -1.30 8.24 8.63
CA LEU A 664 -2.01 9.51 8.46
C LEU A 664 -3.03 9.80 9.57
N ILE A 665 -3.55 8.77 10.25
CA ILE A 665 -4.40 8.95 11.42
C ILE A 665 -3.60 9.12 12.72
N THR A 666 -2.27 9.16 12.66
CA THR A 666 -1.44 9.31 13.86
C THR A 666 -1.68 10.69 14.50
N ARG A 667 -1.86 10.72 15.83
CA ARG A 667 -2.12 11.96 16.59
C ARG A 667 -0.84 12.61 17.07
N ASN A 668 0.18 11.80 17.38
CA ASN A 668 1.47 12.25 17.92
C ASN A 668 2.63 11.61 17.17
N PRO A 669 3.75 12.32 16.94
CA PRO A 669 4.94 11.74 16.34
C PRO A 669 5.39 10.45 17.04
N GLN A 670 5.62 9.40 16.26
CA GLN A 670 6.09 8.12 16.77
C GLN A 670 7.61 8.12 16.88
N HIS A 671 8.16 7.32 17.79
CA HIS A 671 9.60 7.10 17.85
C HIS A 671 10.02 6.07 16.80
N ASN A 672 11.20 6.22 16.21
CA ASN A 672 11.77 5.26 15.26
C ASN A 672 12.26 4.01 16.00
N ASP A 673 11.32 3.10 16.28
CA ASP A 673 11.59 1.81 16.91
C ASP A 673 11.34 0.64 15.95
N TYR A 674 12.35 -0.20 15.77
CA TYR A 674 12.29 -1.34 14.85
C TYR A 674 11.27 -2.41 15.26
N PHE A 675 11.05 -2.60 16.56
CA PHE A 675 10.08 -3.57 17.04
C PHE A 675 8.65 -3.09 16.78
N GLU A 676 8.38 -1.80 16.96
CA GLU A 676 7.11 -1.19 16.59
C GLU A 676 6.87 -1.24 15.07
N ILE A 677 7.89 -0.93 14.25
CA ILE A 677 7.81 -1.07 12.79
C ILE A 677 7.50 -2.53 12.39
N LEU A 678 8.16 -3.51 13.04
CA LEU A 678 7.90 -4.93 12.78
C LEU A 678 6.48 -5.32 13.19
N ASN A 679 5.99 -4.88 14.34
CA ASN A 679 4.63 -5.12 14.80
C ASN A 679 3.59 -4.52 13.84
N ALA A 680 3.81 -3.28 13.41
CA ALA A 680 2.97 -2.61 12.42
C ALA A 680 2.97 -3.37 11.08
N THR A 681 4.14 -3.80 10.61
CA THR A 681 4.31 -4.60 9.38
C THR A 681 3.54 -5.91 9.46
N ILE A 682 3.67 -6.66 10.56
CA ILE A 682 2.94 -7.91 10.77
C ILE A 682 1.42 -7.66 10.79
N GLY A 683 0.97 -6.59 11.43
CA GLY A 683 -0.43 -6.16 11.41
C GLY A 683 -0.94 -5.89 9.99
N VAL A 684 -0.19 -5.14 9.19
CA VAL A 684 -0.52 -4.84 7.78
C VAL A 684 -0.55 -6.11 6.94
N ILE A 685 0.40 -7.04 7.12
CA ILE A 685 0.41 -8.33 6.41
C ILE A 685 -0.85 -9.13 6.77
N PHE A 686 -1.21 -9.18 8.05
CA PHE A 686 -2.38 -9.92 8.53
C PHE A 686 -3.69 -9.36 7.95
N PHE A 687 -3.95 -8.07 8.16
CA PHE A 687 -5.17 -7.42 7.67
C PHE A 687 -5.19 -7.32 6.14
N GLY A 688 -4.04 -7.14 5.50
CA GLY A 688 -3.89 -7.17 4.05
C GLY A 688 -4.17 -8.54 3.45
N CYS A 689 -3.73 -9.64 4.09
CA CYS A 689 -4.11 -10.99 3.67
C CYS A 689 -5.61 -11.26 3.86
N LEU A 690 -6.23 -10.71 4.91
CA LEU A 690 -7.68 -10.82 5.11
C LEU A 690 -8.45 -10.07 4.02
N ALA A 691 -8.06 -8.84 3.69
CA ALA A 691 -8.63 -8.08 2.58
C ALA A 691 -8.41 -8.79 1.23
N ALA A 692 -7.21 -9.30 1.00
CA ALA A 692 -6.89 -10.08 -0.19
C ALA A 692 -7.76 -11.34 -0.32
N LEU A 693 -8.05 -12.02 0.78
CA LEU A 693 -8.94 -13.18 0.79
C LEU A 693 -10.36 -12.82 0.36
N VAL A 694 -10.89 -11.70 0.89
CA VAL A 694 -12.22 -11.20 0.51
C VAL A 694 -12.27 -10.85 -0.98
N ILE A 695 -11.29 -10.09 -1.47
CA ILE A 695 -11.19 -9.73 -2.90
C ILE A 695 -11.06 -10.99 -3.77
N PHE A 696 -10.27 -11.97 -3.34
CA PHE A 696 -10.08 -13.21 -4.07
C PHE A 696 -11.38 -14.00 -4.20
N LEU A 697 -12.10 -14.20 -3.09
CA LEU A 697 -13.30 -15.03 -3.06
C LEU A 697 -14.49 -14.36 -3.77
N LEU A 698 -14.63 -13.04 -3.66
CA LEU A 698 -15.78 -12.32 -4.20
C LEU A 698 -15.58 -11.83 -5.63
N ALA A 699 -14.35 -11.53 -6.04
CA ALA A 699 -14.07 -10.92 -7.34
C ALA A 699 -13.12 -11.76 -8.21
N GLU A 700 -11.90 -12.03 -7.75
CA GLU A 700 -10.87 -12.66 -8.61
C GLU A 700 -11.25 -14.09 -9.05
N ALA A 701 -11.61 -14.96 -8.12
CA ALA A 701 -11.93 -16.36 -8.41
C ALA A 701 -13.20 -16.51 -9.27
N PRO A 702 -14.32 -15.83 -8.96
CA PRO A 702 -15.50 -15.87 -9.84
C PRO A 702 -15.22 -15.35 -11.25
N ALA A 703 -14.52 -14.21 -11.39
CA ALA A 703 -14.21 -13.67 -12.71
C ALA A 703 -13.33 -14.62 -13.54
N ASN A 704 -12.34 -15.26 -12.92
CA ASN A 704 -11.49 -16.24 -13.60
C ASN A 704 -12.28 -17.48 -14.05
N LYS A 705 -13.21 -17.98 -13.22
CA LYS A 705 -14.07 -19.11 -13.57
C LYS A 705 -15.06 -18.74 -14.68
N LEU A 706 -15.74 -17.61 -14.57
CA LEU A 706 -16.64 -17.09 -15.62
C LEU A 706 -15.92 -16.92 -16.95
N MET A 707 -14.71 -16.36 -16.94
CA MET A 707 -13.90 -16.23 -18.15
C MET A 707 -13.61 -17.60 -18.77
N ALA A 708 -13.23 -18.60 -17.96
CA ALA A 708 -13.00 -19.97 -18.47
C ALA A 708 -14.26 -20.56 -19.13
N LEU A 709 -15.44 -20.29 -18.58
CA LEU A 709 -16.72 -20.75 -19.15
C LEU A 709 -17.07 -20.06 -20.47
N CYS A 710 -16.90 -18.75 -20.54
CA CYS A 710 -17.10 -17.98 -21.78
C CYS A 710 -16.18 -18.49 -22.90
N LEU A 711 -14.96 -18.92 -22.57
CA LEU A 711 -14.03 -19.50 -23.52
C LEU A 711 -14.43 -20.91 -23.95
N LYS A 712 -14.85 -21.78 -23.03
CA LYS A 712 -15.33 -23.14 -23.34
C LYS A 712 -16.58 -23.11 -24.25
N SER A 713 -17.52 -22.21 -23.96
CA SER A 713 -18.77 -22.04 -24.74
C SER A 713 -18.54 -21.62 -26.20
N LYS A 714 -17.59 -20.69 -26.44
CA LYS A 714 -17.24 -20.27 -27.82
C LYS A 714 -16.61 -21.37 -28.64
N VAL A 715 -15.76 -22.22 -28.04
CA VAL A 715 -15.15 -23.36 -28.74
C VAL A 715 -16.21 -24.39 -29.13
N LYS A 716 -17.14 -24.71 -28.21
CA LYS A 716 -18.24 -25.64 -28.48
C LYS A 716 -19.19 -25.13 -29.57
N LYS A 717 -19.55 -23.84 -29.53
CA LYS A 717 -20.41 -23.25 -30.57
C LYS A 717 -19.75 -23.25 -31.95
N MET A 718 -18.41 -23.14 -32.02
CA MET A 718 -17.66 -23.19 -33.28
C MET A 718 -17.55 -24.63 -33.82
N SER A 719 -17.38 -25.63 -32.95
CA SER A 719 -17.41 -27.05 -33.36
C SER A 719 -18.81 -27.54 -33.76
N ASP A 720 -19.86 -27.02 -33.14
CA ASP A 720 -21.25 -27.37 -33.48
C ASP A 720 -21.71 -26.73 -34.81
N LEU A 721 -21.03 -25.67 -35.27
CA LEU A 721 -21.23 -25.07 -36.59
C LEU A 721 -20.47 -25.82 -37.71
N GLU A 722 -19.36 -26.49 -37.39
CA GLU A 722 -18.57 -27.29 -38.34
C GLU A 722 -19.05 -28.75 -38.45
N SER A 723 -19.84 -29.27 -37.50
CA SER A 723 -20.28 -30.68 -37.45
C SER A 723 -21.61 -30.99 -38.15
N ASN A 724 -22.18 -30.04 -38.89
CA ASN A 724 -23.29 -30.32 -39.83
C ASN A 724 -22.75 -30.63 -41.24
N PRO A 725 -22.32 -31.87 -41.48
CA PRO A 725 -22.69 -32.57 -42.71
C PRO A 725 -23.49 -33.85 -42.38
N ASP A 726 -24.40 -34.20 -43.28
CA ASP A 726 -25.39 -35.29 -43.20
C ASP A 726 -24.94 -36.63 -42.56
N PRO A 727 -25.85 -37.40 -41.94
CA PRO A 727 -25.47 -38.54 -41.11
C PRO A 727 -25.22 -39.81 -41.93
N MET A 728 -24.04 -40.42 -41.76
CA MET A 728 -23.89 -41.88 -41.92
C MET A 728 -22.75 -42.46 -41.07
N SER A 729 -23.13 -43.44 -40.22
CA SER A 729 -22.39 -44.52 -39.51
C SER A 729 -20.85 -44.42 -39.34
N THR A 730 -20.23 -44.77 -38.21
CA THR A 730 -20.24 -46.11 -37.58
C THR A 730 -19.48 -46.08 -36.24
N THR A 731 -19.88 -46.96 -35.32
CA THR A 731 -19.40 -47.24 -33.97
C THR A 731 -17.98 -47.83 -33.90
N THR A 732 -17.15 -47.42 -32.91
CA THR A 732 -16.16 -48.32 -32.27
C THR A 732 -15.73 -47.81 -30.88
N SER A 733 -15.69 -48.73 -29.93
CA SER A 733 -15.38 -48.55 -28.49
C SER A 733 -13.89 -48.58 -28.18
N MET A 734 -13.41 -47.76 -27.23
CA MET A 734 -12.15 -48.04 -26.51
C MET A 734 -12.07 -47.44 -25.08
N SER A 735 -11.61 -48.31 -24.18
CA SER A 735 -11.22 -48.24 -22.77
C SER A 735 -10.67 -46.90 -22.21
N THR A 736 -11.15 -46.53 -21.01
CA THR A 736 -10.68 -45.40 -20.19
C THR A 736 -9.85 -45.85 -18.98
N VAL A 737 -8.67 -45.24 -18.80
CA VAL A 737 -7.85 -45.26 -17.57
C VAL A 737 -7.88 -43.86 -16.92
N PRO A 738 -7.92 -43.72 -15.58
CA PRO A 738 -8.16 -42.43 -14.92
C PRO A 738 -6.91 -41.56 -14.90
N THR A 739 -6.98 -40.35 -15.47
CA THR A 739 -5.92 -39.32 -15.35
C THR A 739 -6.37 -38.23 -14.38
N GLY A 740 -5.54 -37.98 -13.36
CA GLY A 740 -5.78 -36.97 -12.32
C GLY A 740 -5.81 -35.54 -12.86
N SER A 741 -6.90 -34.82 -12.57
CA SER A 741 -7.23 -33.49 -13.07
C SER A 741 -6.42 -32.37 -12.40
N GLY A 742 -5.65 -31.63 -13.21
CA GLY A 742 -4.78 -30.52 -12.78
C GLY A 742 -5.33 -29.15 -13.17
N TYR A 743 -5.33 -28.19 -12.27
CA TYR A 743 -6.02 -26.90 -12.43
C TYR A 743 -5.18 -25.85 -13.23
N LEU A 744 -4.28 -26.31 -14.10
CA LEU A 744 -3.67 -25.55 -15.19
C LEU A 744 -3.90 -26.26 -16.54
N SER A 745 -4.35 -27.52 -16.54
CA SER A 745 -4.77 -28.26 -17.74
C SER A 745 -6.19 -27.92 -18.19
N GLU A 746 -6.94 -27.09 -17.45
CA GLU A 746 -8.21 -26.52 -17.90
C GLU A 746 -8.06 -25.25 -18.75
N ASN A 747 -6.84 -24.88 -19.12
CA ASN A 747 -6.56 -23.74 -20.00
C ASN A 747 -6.42 -24.11 -21.48
N LEU A 748 -6.67 -25.37 -21.84
CA LEU A 748 -7.02 -25.86 -23.17
C LEU A 748 -8.09 -26.94 -22.98
N PRO A 749 -9.02 -27.16 -23.93
CA PRO A 749 -9.97 -28.26 -23.82
C PRO A 749 -9.21 -29.58 -23.62
N GLY A 750 -9.79 -30.50 -22.84
CA GLY A 750 -9.38 -31.90 -22.85
C GLY A 750 -9.24 -32.34 -24.30
N THR A 751 -8.14 -33.04 -24.60
CA THR A 751 -7.74 -33.55 -25.91
C THR A 751 -8.95 -33.86 -26.80
N ILE A 752 -9.32 -32.93 -27.68
CA ILE A 752 -10.17 -33.25 -28.81
C ILE A 752 -9.24 -34.02 -29.74
N GLN A 753 -9.40 -35.35 -29.77
CA GLN A 753 -8.87 -36.14 -30.86
C GLN A 753 -9.47 -35.57 -32.15
N TYR A 754 -8.67 -34.86 -32.94
CA TYR A 754 -9.01 -34.65 -34.34
C TYR A 754 -8.91 -36.02 -34.99
N SER A 755 -10.04 -36.54 -35.44
CA SER A 755 -10.10 -37.67 -36.35
C SER A 755 -9.17 -37.38 -37.53
N SER A 756 -8.18 -38.24 -37.72
CA SER A 756 -7.33 -38.22 -38.90
C SER A 756 -8.17 -38.62 -40.11
N LYS A 757 -8.64 -37.64 -40.89
CA LYS A 757 -8.93 -37.87 -42.31
C LYS A 757 -8.42 -36.69 -43.14
N ILE A 758 -7.27 -37.01 -43.77
CA ILE A 758 -6.56 -36.44 -44.93
C ILE A 758 -6.01 -35.02 -44.77
#